data_AF-A0A2T3NIB8-F1
#
_entry.id   AF-A0A2T3NIB8-F1
#
_cell.length_a   1.000
_cell.length_b   1.000
_cell.length_c   1.000
_cell.angle_alpha   90.00
_cell.angle_beta   90.00
_cell.angle_gamma   90.00
#
_symmetry.space_group_name_H-M   'P 1'
#
loop_
_entity.id
_entity.type
_entity.pdbx_description
1 polymer ?
#
loop_
_entity_poly.entity_id
_entity_poly.type
_entity_poly.pdbx_seq_one_letter_code
_entity_poly.pdbx_strand_id
1 'polypeptide(L)'
;MTFDYKFADAAAIRRSLAYLCLPANKTPAEAADEYLWVSDGMDTTKFMSSMTPYMREPMNALSRRIYEAVILMGPARSGKTKALVEGWINYAVTQAPGDMLLIYSTKTKAVDMSKIDLDRCFTKTKPIRDLRTGRKADDNLTSKVFKNGMMLKLDSATETSLSASTYRYAGCTDYDRGDDSVGEEGSKFQLMLMRVQNAKSSGMAMAESSPGRIVRQPKPDAQLKPHECQPCSGIGGLYNQGDRRRFYWQCPDCEAWFMPLFETLKWDDHEDYQDAANTAYCECPRCTYRIEEKQKQKLNLAGRWFREGGVDQYGQVVEDESQHRKSKWATFWFEGVVAAYASWEKLVYRYLNAQAQYDESGDEEALKSFMNINVGRPYIYQSQSQEVGAHELMARAGDYPRGVIPEGGRFLIMSIDVQGGRKNPRFVVQAQVFGEGLQRWVIDRFEILTTPHRNGDRINPAVYAEDWDLLIDQVIKKTYPLGDESGRVMKPLLTLCDSGGSGEKVGNKTTSVTELSYQFYNRLKRQGMSHLFRLVKGASRDPKDLVKESFPDKRSKHAHGEIPLLLLHTNRLKHRVSSSYCRAEFGSRFFHLPAWCQREWFDELTAEYIDENGDWQKPDKQANEAFDLCVYAEAGMHYKGGDELNWQSPPGWADEWQFNINVVDADQQPKFERKPRSRYRHSRGIYG
;
A
#
# COMPACT_ATOMS: atom_id res chain seq x y z
N MET A 1 -52.77 53.40 7.84
CA MET A 1 -51.72 52.63 8.56
C MET A 1 -50.39 52.93 7.88
N THR A 2 -49.64 53.89 8.41
CA THR A 2 -48.25 54.15 8.01
C THR A 2 -47.40 53.06 8.64
N PHE A 3 -46.91 52.13 7.83
CA PHE A 3 -45.95 51.12 8.28
C PHE A 3 -44.63 51.84 8.60
N ASP A 4 -44.24 51.83 9.87
CA ASP A 4 -42.98 52.39 10.35
C ASP A 4 -41.85 51.43 9.95
N TYR A 5 -41.36 51.56 8.71
CA TYR A 5 -40.25 50.77 8.21
C TYR A 5 -38.95 51.27 8.82
N LYS A 6 -38.41 50.52 9.78
CA LYS A 6 -37.09 50.78 10.36
C LYS A 6 -36.01 50.37 9.35
N PHE A 7 -35.53 51.33 8.56
CA PHE A 7 -34.41 51.11 7.64
C PHE A 7 -33.11 50.81 8.40
N ALA A 8 -32.23 50.02 7.79
CA ALA A 8 -30.94 49.70 8.38
C ALA A 8 -30.01 50.93 8.40
N ASP A 9 -29.29 51.12 9.51
CA ASP A 9 -28.34 52.23 9.65
C ASP A 9 -27.06 51.97 8.84
N ALA A 10 -26.94 52.64 7.69
CA ALA A 10 -25.79 52.52 6.81
C ALA A 10 -24.47 53.00 7.43
N ALA A 11 -24.49 53.89 8.43
CA ALA A 11 -23.29 54.34 9.14
C ALA A 11 -22.84 53.27 10.14
N ALA A 12 -23.78 52.68 10.90
CA ALA A 12 -23.48 51.58 11.80
C ALA A 12 -22.92 50.36 11.05
N ILE A 13 -23.49 50.00 9.89
CA ILE A 13 -23.01 48.90 9.05
C ILE A 13 -21.61 49.18 8.51
N ARG A 14 -21.34 50.40 8.02
CA ARG A 14 -20.00 50.75 7.53
C ARG A 14 -18.95 50.70 8.62
N ARG A 15 -19.26 51.19 9.83
CA ARG A 15 -18.36 51.11 10.98
C ARG A 15 -18.10 49.67 11.42
N SER A 16 -19.11 48.81 11.42
CA SER A 16 -18.95 47.41 11.80
C SER A 16 -18.13 46.60 10.80
N LEU A 17 -18.04 47.03 9.54
CA LEU A 17 -17.26 46.39 8.48
C LEU A 17 -15.89 47.04 8.22
N ALA A 18 -15.57 48.17 8.86
CA ALA A 18 -14.33 48.92 8.61
C ALA A 18 -13.05 48.08 8.87
N TYR A 19 -13.12 47.07 9.73
CA TYR A 19 -12.00 46.16 9.98
C TYR A 19 -11.57 45.36 8.73
N LEU A 20 -12.46 45.20 7.73
CA LEU A 20 -12.13 44.53 6.46
C LEU A 20 -11.13 45.32 5.60
N CYS A 21 -10.99 46.61 5.86
CA CYS A 21 -10.01 47.46 5.20
C CYS A 21 -8.64 47.45 5.90
N LEU A 22 -8.52 46.82 7.07
CA LEU A 22 -7.25 46.72 7.78
C LEU A 22 -6.34 45.73 7.05
N PRO A 23 -5.04 46.05 6.88
CA PRO A 23 -4.09 45.07 6.38
C PRO A 23 -3.95 43.93 7.40
N ALA A 24 -3.75 42.71 6.91
CA ALA A 24 -3.37 41.59 7.76
C ALA A 24 -2.09 41.95 8.52
N ASN A 25 -2.11 41.84 9.85
CA ASN A 25 -0.99 42.21 10.71
C ASN A 25 -0.34 41.03 11.44
N LYS A 26 -0.83 39.81 11.17
CA LYS A 26 -0.34 38.56 11.75
C LYS A 26 -0.03 37.56 10.66
N THR A 27 0.91 36.66 10.90
CA THR A 27 1.09 35.48 10.05
C THR A 27 0.03 34.41 10.38
N PRO A 28 -0.19 33.42 9.49
CA PRO A 28 -1.05 32.28 9.79
C PRO A 28 -0.70 31.56 11.10
N ALA A 29 0.58 31.36 11.42
CA ALA A 29 0.99 30.73 12.68
C ALA A 29 0.66 31.60 13.90
N GLU A 30 0.93 32.91 13.84
CA GLU A 30 0.62 33.85 14.93
C GLU A 30 -0.89 33.95 15.19
N ALA A 31 -1.69 34.04 14.12
CA ALA A 31 -3.15 34.06 14.22
C ALA A 31 -3.70 32.78 14.85
N ALA A 32 -3.08 31.63 14.55
CA ALA A 32 -3.45 30.35 15.15
C ALA A 32 -3.06 30.28 16.63
N ASP A 33 -1.84 30.65 17.01
CA ASP A 33 -1.37 30.61 18.41
C ASP A 33 -2.19 31.48 19.36
N GLU A 34 -2.73 32.59 18.86
CA GLU A 34 -3.51 33.50 19.68
C GLU A 34 -4.91 32.96 19.96
N TYR A 35 -5.60 32.45 18.94
CA TYR A 35 -7.04 32.21 19.00
C TYR A 35 -7.52 30.81 18.65
N LEU A 36 -6.76 30.01 17.90
CA LEU A 36 -7.26 28.76 17.33
C LEU A 36 -7.42 27.68 18.39
N TRP A 37 -8.60 27.08 18.39
CA TRP A 37 -8.90 25.85 19.11
C TRP A 37 -9.15 24.72 18.12
N VAL A 38 -8.46 23.60 18.29
CA VAL A 38 -8.57 22.43 17.41
C VAL A 38 -9.24 21.28 18.14
N SER A 39 -10.03 20.49 17.41
CA SER A 39 -10.64 19.26 17.93
C SER A 39 -9.62 18.11 17.87
N ASP A 40 -9.51 17.30 18.93
CA ASP A 40 -8.78 16.02 18.92
C ASP A 40 -9.71 14.80 18.73
N GLY A 41 -10.99 15.06 18.46
CA GLY A 41 -12.04 14.05 18.32
C GLY A 41 -12.89 13.88 19.58
N MET A 42 -12.33 14.11 20.78
CA MET A 42 -13.06 13.98 22.05
C MET A 42 -13.21 15.33 22.77
N ASP A 43 -12.18 16.16 22.73
CA ASP A 43 -12.14 17.49 23.33
C ASP A 43 -11.59 18.54 22.34
N THR A 44 -11.61 19.80 22.76
CA THR A 44 -11.03 20.94 22.06
C THR A 44 -9.83 21.46 22.82
N THR A 45 -8.66 21.45 22.19
CA THR A 45 -7.43 21.96 22.77
C THR A 45 -6.96 23.21 22.03
N LYS A 46 -6.25 24.10 22.74
CA LYS A 46 -5.68 25.28 22.12
C LYS A 46 -4.54 24.85 21.20
N PHE A 47 -4.57 25.29 19.94
CA PHE A 47 -3.44 25.08 19.04
C PHE A 47 -2.26 25.93 19.49
N MET A 48 -1.09 25.31 19.55
CA MET A 48 0.17 26.00 19.82
C MET A 48 1.22 25.50 18.85
N SER A 49 1.71 26.40 18.00
CA SER A 49 2.77 26.16 17.03
C SER A 49 4.08 25.77 17.71
N SER A 50 4.25 26.09 18.99
CA SER A 50 5.35 25.58 19.81
C SER A 50 5.30 24.08 20.03
N MET A 51 4.12 23.44 19.98
CA MET A 51 3.99 21.98 20.05
C MET A 51 4.37 21.31 18.72
N THR A 52 4.24 22.01 17.60
CA THR A 52 4.62 21.53 16.26
C THR A 52 5.46 22.56 15.51
N PRO A 53 6.68 22.89 15.97
CA PRO A 53 7.47 24.02 15.44
C PRO A 53 7.74 23.93 13.93
N TYR A 54 7.93 22.71 13.42
CA TYR A 54 8.13 22.43 12.00
C TYR A 54 6.94 22.85 11.12
N MET A 55 5.74 23.07 11.69
CA MET A 55 4.57 23.55 10.94
C MET A 55 4.54 25.08 10.75
N ARG A 56 5.33 25.85 11.51
CA ARG A 56 5.28 27.33 11.48
C ARG A 56 5.57 27.91 10.10
N GLU A 57 6.65 27.49 9.46
CA GLU A 57 7.04 28.02 8.15
C GLU A 57 6.10 27.58 7.03
N PRO A 58 5.67 26.30 6.94
CA PRO A 58 4.60 25.88 6.03
C PRO A 58 3.32 26.72 6.18
N MET A 59 2.88 26.96 7.43
CA MET A 59 1.72 27.82 7.69
C MET A 59 1.96 29.24 7.20
N ASN A 60 3.10 29.84 7.55
CA ASN A 60 3.42 31.21 7.18
C ASN A 60 3.58 31.39 5.67
N ALA A 61 3.99 30.36 4.93
CA ALA A 61 4.07 30.40 3.48
C ALA A 61 2.70 30.62 2.81
N LEU A 62 1.60 30.19 3.44
CA LEU A 62 0.23 30.34 2.90
C LEU A 62 -0.24 31.80 2.76
N SER A 63 0.38 32.74 3.47
CA SER A 63 0.09 34.17 3.33
C SER A 63 1.05 34.91 2.40
N ARG A 64 2.15 34.26 1.96
CA ARG A 64 3.20 34.90 1.17
C ARG A 64 2.83 34.92 -0.31
N ARG A 65 2.58 36.13 -0.83
CA ARG A 65 2.21 36.40 -2.23
C ARG A 65 3.27 36.06 -3.29
N ILE A 66 4.48 35.69 -2.85
CA ILE A 66 5.54 35.23 -3.76
C ILE A 66 5.30 33.78 -4.22
N TYR A 67 4.51 33.02 -3.47
CA TYR A 67 4.14 31.64 -3.78
C TYR A 67 2.69 31.58 -4.27
N GLU A 68 2.45 30.64 -5.18
CA GLU A 68 1.10 30.27 -5.63
C GLU A 68 0.67 28.90 -5.07
N ALA A 69 1.62 28.11 -4.56
CA ALA A 69 1.38 26.79 -4.01
C ALA A 69 2.21 26.52 -2.74
N VAL A 70 1.59 25.85 -1.77
CA VAL A 70 2.25 25.27 -0.59
C VAL A 70 2.01 23.77 -0.54
N ILE A 71 3.07 22.97 -0.60
CA ILE A 71 2.98 21.51 -0.55
C ILE A 71 3.69 21.00 0.70
N LEU A 72 3.06 20.12 1.48
CA LEU A 72 3.68 19.50 2.65
C LEU A 72 3.56 17.97 2.59
N MET A 73 4.71 17.32 2.45
CA MET A 73 4.86 15.88 2.60
C MET A 73 5.40 15.55 3.99
N GLY A 74 4.80 14.59 4.67
CA GLY A 74 5.32 14.15 5.96
C GLY A 74 4.45 13.09 6.63
N PRO A 75 4.89 12.56 7.78
CA PRO A 75 4.25 11.43 8.45
C PRO A 75 2.83 11.77 8.92
N ALA A 76 1.98 10.76 9.09
CA ALA A 76 0.65 10.93 9.63
C ALA A 76 0.69 11.38 11.10
N ARG A 77 -0.40 12.01 11.56
CA ARG A 77 -0.55 12.50 12.95
C ARG A 77 0.60 13.41 13.42
N SER A 78 1.15 14.23 12.53
CA SER A 78 2.19 15.22 12.86
C SER A 78 1.66 16.65 12.97
N GLY A 79 0.34 16.85 12.94
CA GLY A 79 -0.29 18.17 13.03
C GLY A 79 -0.51 18.87 11.67
N LYS A 80 -0.16 18.22 10.54
CA LYS A 80 -0.28 18.79 9.18
C LYS A 80 -1.68 19.35 8.89
N THR A 81 -2.71 18.52 9.01
CA THR A 81 -4.10 18.91 8.75
C THR A 81 -4.57 20.02 9.69
N LYS A 82 -4.28 19.92 11.00
CA LYS A 82 -4.67 20.96 11.98
C LYS A 82 -4.01 22.32 11.66
N ALA A 83 -2.74 22.32 11.30
CA ALA A 83 -2.00 23.52 10.96
C ALA A 83 -2.39 24.11 9.59
N LEU A 84 -2.38 23.31 8.52
CA LEU A 84 -2.59 23.78 7.15
C LEU A 84 -4.06 23.90 6.74
N VAL A 85 -4.98 23.22 7.43
CA VAL A 85 -6.42 23.34 7.18
C VAL A 85 -7.06 24.27 8.19
N GLU A 86 -7.18 23.86 9.46
CA GLU A 86 -7.87 24.65 10.48
C GLU A 86 -7.14 25.97 10.79
N GLY A 87 -5.81 25.95 10.89
CA GLY A 87 -4.99 27.15 11.05
C GLY A 87 -5.09 28.12 9.86
N TRP A 88 -5.16 27.60 8.64
CA TRP A 88 -5.33 28.43 7.46
C TRP A 88 -6.74 29.02 7.36
N ILE A 89 -7.77 28.25 7.68
CA ILE A 89 -9.16 28.76 7.79
C ILE A 89 -9.20 29.90 8.80
N ASN A 90 -8.62 29.73 9.98
CA ASN A 90 -8.59 30.78 11.00
C ASN A 90 -7.93 32.07 10.49
N TYR A 91 -6.79 31.95 9.81
CA TYR A 91 -6.13 33.09 9.19
C TYR A 91 -6.98 33.73 8.08
N ALA A 92 -7.54 32.93 7.17
CA ALA A 92 -8.36 33.43 6.07
C ALA A 92 -9.61 34.14 6.59
N VAL A 93 -10.33 33.57 7.56
CA VAL A 93 -11.55 34.16 8.12
C VAL A 93 -11.26 35.46 8.88
N THR A 94 -10.16 35.51 9.65
CA THR A 94 -9.93 36.62 10.60
C THR A 94 -9.01 37.72 10.07
N GLN A 95 -8.09 37.41 9.16
CA GLN A 95 -7.06 38.34 8.69
C GLN A 95 -7.18 38.67 7.19
N ALA A 96 -7.45 37.66 6.36
CA ALA A 96 -7.37 37.80 4.90
C ALA A 96 -8.53 37.09 4.18
N PRO A 97 -9.77 37.60 4.33
CA PRO A 97 -10.97 36.92 3.82
C PRO A 97 -10.93 36.73 2.32
N GLY A 98 -11.41 35.57 1.89
CA GLY A 98 -11.60 35.22 0.49
C GLY A 98 -12.05 33.77 0.36
N ASP A 99 -12.81 33.51 -0.70
CA ASP A 99 -13.47 32.22 -0.86
C ASP A 99 -12.46 31.08 -0.93
N MET A 100 -12.75 30.03 -0.16
CA MET A 100 -11.87 28.89 0.05
C MET A 100 -12.57 27.59 -0.31
N LEU A 101 -11.92 26.78 -1.14
CA LEU A 101 -12.31 25.41 -1.46
C LEU A 101 -11.37 24.43 -0.75
N LEU A 102 -11.92 23.46 -0.02
CA LEU A 102 -11.18 22.37 0.58
C LEU A 102 -11.66 21.02 0.05
N ILE A 103 -10.74 20.28 -0.54
CA ILE A 103 -10.95 18.97 -1.16
C ILE A 103 -10.46 17.87 -0.23
N TYR A 104 -11.35 16.90 0.05
CA TYR A 104 -11.07 15.70 0.83
C TYR A 104 -11.14 14.46 -0.07
N SER A 105 -10.54 13.36 0.40
CA SER A 105 -10.52 12.10 -0.36
C SER A 105 -11.92 11.52 -0.63
N THR A 106 -12.90 11.77 0.26
CA THR A 106 -14.30 11.33 0.08
C THR A 106 -15.29 12.37 0.58
N LYS A 107 -16.53 12.32 0.08
CA LYS A 107 -17.63 13.18 0.56
C LYS A 107 -17.91 12.96 2.05
N THR A 108 -17.84 11.72 2.52
CA THR A 108 -18.04 11.38 3.93
C THR A 108 -17.02 12.09 4.82
N LYS A 109 -15.72 12.04 4.46
CA LYS A 109 -14.67 12.76 5.21
C LYS A 109 -14.90 14.28 5.23
N ALA A 110 -15.32 14.86 4.10
CA ALA A 110 -15.63 16.30 4.04
C ALA A 110 -16.77 16.68 5.01
N VAL A 111 -17.83 15.85 5.05
CA VAL A 111 -18.97 16.04 5.96
C VAL A 111 -18.57 15.84 7.42
N ASP A 112 -17.77 14.84 7.73
CA ASP A 112 -17.29 14.56 9.09
C ASP A 112 -16.43 15.71 9.61
N MET A 113 -15.48 16.18 8.80
CA MET A 113 -14.66 17.35 9.11
C MET A 113 -15.53 18.60 9.35
N SER A 114 -16.57 18.83 8.53
CA SER A 114 -17.47 19.96 8.74
C SER A 114 -18.29 19.83 10.03
N LYS A 115 -18.81 18.64 10.36
CA LYS A 115 -19.74 18.44 11.48
C LYS A 115 -19.03 18.32 12.82
N ILE A 116 -17.85 17.71 12.83
CA ILE A 116 -17.15 17.34 14.06
C ILE A 116 -16.06 18.35 14.33
N ASP A 117 -15.04 18.41 13.48
CA ASP A 117 -13.85 19.21 13.76
C ASP A 117 -14.10 20.71 13.61
N LEU A 118 -14.62 21.15 12.45
CA LEU A 118 -14.81 22.57 12.17
C LEU A 118 -15.89 23.21 13.05
N ASP A 119 -17.01 22.54 13.32
CA ASP A 119 -18.05 23.14 14.17
C ASP A 119 -17.55 23.33 15.62
N ARG A 120 -16.81 22.36 16.16
CA ARG A 120 -16.15 22.48 17.48
C ARG A 120 -15.09 23.58 17.48
N CYS A 121 -14.23 23.60 16.47
CA CYS A 121 -13.20 24.62 16.25
C CYS A 121 -13.81 26.02 16.20
N PHE A 122 -14.84 26.23 15.38
CA PHE A 122 -15.48 27.53 15.18
C PHE A 122 -16.26 28.00 16.41
N THR A 123 -16.85 27.09 17.17
CA THR A 123 -17.60 27.43 18.39
C THR A 123 -16.67 27.91 19.52
N LYS A 124 -15.47 27.33 19.64
CA LYS A 124 -14.48 27.68 20.66
C LYS A 124 -13.57 28.84 20.25
N THR A 125 -13.26 28.96 18.97
CA THR A 125 -12.42 30.04 18.41
C THR A 125 -13.23 31.34 18.35
N LYS A 126 -13.11 32.18 19.38
CA LYS A 126 -13.92 33.41 19.55
C LYS A 126 -13.99 34.30 18.30
N PRO A 127 -12.89 34.67 17.62
CA PRO A 127 -12.97 35.51 16.43
C PRO A 127 -13.81 34.89 15.30
N ILE A 128 -13.71 33.58 15.07
CA ILE A 128 -14.50 32.89 14.05
C ILE A 128 -15.98 32.85 14.47
N ARG A 129 -16.27 32.52 15.74
CA ARG A 129 -17.63 32.51 16.27
C ARG A 129 -18.32 33.85 16.08
N ASP A 130 -17.63 34.94 16.38
CA ASP A 130 -18.19 36.29 16.28
C ASP A 130 -18.49 36.66 14.80
N LEU A 131 -17.77 36.04 13.85
CA LEU A 131 -17.96 36.18 12.41
C LEU A 131 -18.96 35.20 11.79
N ARG A 132 -19.51 34.23 12.53
CA ARG A 132 -20.62 33.39 12.04
C ARG A 132 -21.89 34.23 11.87
N THR A 133 -22.64 34.00 10.79
CA THR A 133 -23.88 34.75 10.51
C THR A 133 -25.04 34.34 11.41
N GLY A 134 -25.03 33.12 11.94
CA GLY A 134 -26.11 32.54 12.73
C GLY A 134 -27.33 32.10 11.91
N ARG A 135 -27.31 32.28 10.58
CA ARG A 135 -28.40 31.86 9.69
C ARG A 135 -28.19 30.42 9.25
N LYS A 136 -29.23 29.58 9.38
CA LYS A 136 -29.16 28.16 8.96
C LYS A 136 -28.83 27.98 7.48
N ALA A 137 -29.28 28.89 6.60
CA ALA A 137 -29.02 28.83 5.17
C ALA A 137 -27.53 29.02 4.80
N ASP A 138 -26.78 29.70 5.66
CA ASP A 138 -25.36 30.01 5.48
C ASP A 138 -24.44 28.93 6.10
N ASP A 139 -25.02 27.93 6.77
CA ASP A 139 -24.31 26.98 7.63
C ASP A 139 -24.67 25.52 7.26
N ASN A 140 -24.32 25.16 6.03
CA ASN A 140 -24.59 23.84 5.45
C ASN A 140 -23.45 22.85 5.74
N LEU A 141 -23.65 21.57 5.43
CA LEU A 141 -22.63 20.54 5.64
C LEU A 141 -21.40 20.68 4.75
N THR A 142 -21.56 21.31 3.59
CA THR A 142 -20.52 21.45 2.57
C THR A 142 -20.17 22.91 2.27
N SER A 143 -20.84 23.87 2.92
CA SER A 143 -20.56 25.29 2.76
C SER A 143 -20.86 26.08 4.03
N LYS A 144 -19.97 27.02 4.36
CA LYS A 144 -20.09 27.96 5.49
C LYS A 144 -19.88 29.37 4.96
N VAL A 145 -20.81 30.29 5.21
CA VAL A 145 -20.71 31.70 4.85
C VAL A 145 -20.52 32.54 6.12
N PHE A 146 -19.54 33.43 6.09
CA PHE A 146 -19.18 34.31 7.22
C PHE A 146 -19.69 35.75 7.00
N LYS A 147 -19.80 36.53 8.08
CA LYS A 147 -20.28 37.93 8.05
C LYS A 147 -19.44 38.86 7.17
N ASN A 148 -18.17 38.51 6.94
CA ASN A 148 -17.25 39.23 6.07
C ASN A 148 -17.41 38.88 4.57
N GLY A 149 -18.37 38.03 4.21
CA GLY A 149 -18.64 37.61 2.83
C GLY A 149 -17.80 36.43 2.36
N MET A 150 -16.86 35.92 3.16
CA MET A 150 -16.09 34.73 2.82
C MET A 150 -16.99 33.50 2.79
N MET A 151 -16.86 32.69 1.74
CA MET A 151 -17.43 31.35 1.66
C MET A 151 -16.35 30.27 1.77
N LEU A 152 -16.52 29.37 2.74
CA LEU A 152 -15.76 28.13 2.85
C LEU A 152 -16.57 26.97 2.27
N LYS A 153 -16.06 26.31 1.23
CA LYS A 153 -16.67 25.13 0.62
C LYS A 153 -15.83 23.88 0.90
N LEU A 154 -16.48 22.80 1.30
CA LEU A 154 -15.88 21.48 1.50
C LEU A 154 -16.48 20.51 0.47
N ASP A 155 -15.63 19.81 -0.26
CA ASP A 155 -16.06 18.87 -1.30
C ASP A 155 -15.12 17.66 -1.42
N SER A 156 -15.54 16.66 -2.19
CA SER A 156 -14.65 15.63 -2.74
C SER A 156 -14.26 16.00 -4.17
N ALA A 157 -13.05 15.67 -4.60
CA ALA A 157 -12.56 15.94 -5.95
C ALA A 157 -13.47 15.31 -7.03
N THR A 158 -14.40 16.10 -7.55
CA THR A 158 -15.27 15.74 -8.67
C THR A 158 -15.08 16.73 -9.80
N GLU A 159 -15.24 16.29 -11.06
CA GLU A 159 -15.10 17.15 -12.25
C GLU A 159 -15.94 18.43 -12.09
N THR A 160 -17.18 18.31 -11.63
CA THR A 160 -18.08 19.47 -11.43
C THR A 160 -17.57 20.44 -10.35
N SER A 161 -16.98 19.94 -9.27
CA SER A 161 -16.47 20.78 -8.18
C SER A 161 -15.21 21.57 -8.57
N LEU A 162 -14.39 20.98 -9.44
CA LEU A 162 -13.10 21.51 -9.88
C LEU A 162 -13.14 22.11 -11.28
N SER A 163 -14.31 22.23 -11.94
CA SER A 163 -14.49 22.89 -13.24
C SER A 163 -15.20 24.26 -13.17
N ALA A 164 -16.10 24.47 -12.20
CA ALA A 164 -17.16 25.49 -12.32
C ALA A 164 -16.97 26.82 -11.54
N SER A 165 -16.08 26.92 -10.54
CA SER A 165 -16.05 28.09 -9.65
C SER A 165 -14.65 28.65 -9.40
N THR A 166 -14.54 29.97 -9.26
CA THR A 166 -13.29 30.66 -8.92
C THR A 166 -13.16 30.77 -7.40
N TYR A 167 -11.96 30.54 -6.87
CA TYR A 167 -11.67 30.69 -5.44
C TYR A 167 -10.44 31.55 -5.24
N ARG A 168 -10.29 32.17 -4.07
CA ARG A 168 -9.01 32.78 -3.69
C ARG A 168 -8.06 31.70 -3.14
N TYR A 169 -8.61 30.73 -2.41
CA TYR A 169 -7.84 29.68 -1.77
C TYR A 169 -8.37 28.30 -2.19
N ALA A 170 -7.48 27.38 -2.52
CA ALA A 170 -7.84 25.99 -2.82
C ALA A 170 -6.89 25.04 -2.08
N GLY A 171 -7.41 24.13 -1.27
CA GLY A 171 -6.64 23.17 -0.50
C GLY A 171 -7.07 21.73 -0.76
N CYS A 172 -6.12 20.79 -0.71
CA CYS A 172 -6.40 19.35 -0.69
C CYS A 172 -5.66 18.68 0.46
N THR A 173 -6.41 17.95 1.28
CA THR A 173 -5.88 17.18 2.42
C THR A 173 -5.92 15.68 2.11
N ASP A 174 -4.99 14.92 2.66
CA ASP A 174 -4.77 13.51 2.33
C ASP A 174 -4.66 13.30 0.80
N TYR A 175 -3.86 14.14 0.11
CA TYR A 175 -3.80 14.18 -1.36
C TYR A 175 -3.65 12.79 -2.03
N ASP A 176 -2.78 11.94 -1.46
CA ASP A 176 -2.46 10.59 -1.99
C ASP A 176 -3.55 9.53 -1.69
N ARG A 177 -4.54 9.84 -0.84
CA ARG A 177 -5.63 8.90 -0.50
C ARG A 177 -6.78 8.91 -1.51
N GLY A 178 -6.82 9.89 -2.41
CA GLY A 178 -7.73 9.89 -3.57
C GLY A 178 -6.95 9.78 -4.87
N ASP A 179 -7.65 9.74 -6.00
CA ASP A 179 -7.02 9.66 -7.31
C ASP A 179 -6.24 10.94 -7.64
N ASP A 180 -5.15 10.78 -8.40
CA ASP A 180 -4.30 11.91 -8.83
C ASP A 180 -4.94 12.70 -9.98
N SER A 181 -5.78 12.04 -10.79
CA SER A 181 -6.60 12.64 -11.83
C SER A 181 -8.05 12.75 -11.41
N VAL A 182 -8.77 13.69 -12.04
CA VAL A 182 -10.22 13.82 -11.89
C VAL A 182 -10.83 13.50 -13.25
N GLY A 183 -11.32 12.27 -13.41
CA GLY A 183 -11.81 11.75 -14.68
C GLY A 183 -10.77 11.86 -15.81
N GLU A 184 -11.15 12.45 -16.93
CA GLU A 184 -10.27 12.67 -18.10
C GLU A 184 -9.63 14.08 -18.13
N GLU A 185 -9.97 14.98 -17.19
CA GLU A 185 -9.58 16.40 -17.23
C GLU A 185 -8.13 16.70 -16.76
N GLY A 186 -7.40 15.69 -16.27
CA GLY A 186 -5.99 15.81 -15.87
C GLY A 186 -5.75 15.89 -14.36
N SER A 187 -4.58 16.42 -13.95
CA SER A 187 -4.13 16.41 -12.55
C SER A 187 -5.01 17.26 -11.64
N LYS A 188 -5.48 16.66 -10.54
CA LYS A 188 -6.29 17.29 -9.49
C LYS A 188 -5.69 18.60 -8.98
N PHE A 189 -4.38 18.61 -8.71
CA PHE A 189 -3.70 19.80 -8.20
C PHE A 189 -3.60 20.92 -9.24
N GLN A 190 -3.40 20.56 -10.51
CA GLN A 190 -3.39 21.55 -11.61
C GLN A 190 -4.77 22.20 -11.78
N LEU A 191 -5.84 21.40 -11.70
CA LEU A 191 -7.21 21.94 -11.72
C LEU A 191 -7.44 22.91 -10.55
N MET A 192 -6.94 22.61 -9.34
CA MET A 192 -7.00 23.53 -8.21
C MET A 192 -6.24 24.84 -8.46
N LEU A 193 -5.05 24.77 -9.04
CA LEU A 193 -4.27 25.96 -9.39
C LEU A 193 -5.04 26.88 -10.35
N MET A 194 -5.69 26.32 -11.37
CA MET A 194 -6.53 27.08 -12.29
C MET A 194 -7.65 27.85 -11.56
N ARG A 195 -8.19 27.33 -10.44
CA ARG A 195 -9.25 28.01 -9.68
C ARG A 195 -8.79 29.26 -8.95
N VAL A 196 -7.50 29.30 -8.57
CA VAL A 196 -6.93 30.43 -7.82
C VAL A 196 -6.28 31.49 -8.70
N GLN A 197 -6.10 31.21 -10.00
CA GLN A 197 -5.44 32.12 -10.95
C GLN A 197 -6.08 33.52 -11.02
N ASN A 198 -7.40 33.61 -10.96
CA ASN A 198 -8.12 34.90 -11.00
C ASN A 198 -7.78 35.80 -9.80
N ALA A 199 -7.38 35.23 -8.67
CA ALA A 199 -6.92 35.97 -7.50
C ALA A 199 -5.47 36.48 -7.64
N LYS A 200 -4.79 36.18 -8.76
CA LYS A 200 -3.42 36.60 -9.09
C LYS A 200 -2.46 36.30 -7.91
N SER A 201 -1.63 37.26 -7.52
CA SER A 201 -0.67 37.13 -6.41
C SER A 201 -1.31 36.89 -5.03
N SER A 202 -2.63 36.99 -4.90
CA SER A 202 -3.35 36.69 -3.66
C SER A 202 -3.99 35.31 -3.63
N GLY A 203 -3.93 34.58 -4.75
CA GLY A 203 -4.37 33.20 -4.88
C GLY A 203 -3.36 32.23 -4.27
N MET A 204 -3.85 31.15 -3.65
CA MET A 204 -2.98 30.13 -3.05
C MET A 204 -3.61 28.74 -3.17
N ALA A 205 -2.85 27.81 -3.72
CA ALA A 205 -3.13 26.37 -3.69
C ALA A 205 -2.36 25.68 -2.56
N MET A 206 -2.94 24.67 -1.93
CA MET A 206 -2.27 23.91 -0.87
C MET A 206 -2.55 22.41 -1.02
N ALA A 207 -1.52 21.59 -0.84
CA ALA A 207 -1.69 20.15 -0.68
C ALA A 207 -0.87 19.62 0.49
N GLU A 208 -1.47 18.75 1.30
CA GLU A 208 -0.75 18.03 2.35
C GLU A 208 -1.13 16.54 2.32
N SER A 209 -0.13 15.67 2.50
CA SER A 209 -0.36 14.24 2.60
C SER A 209 0.83 13.54 3.26
N SER A 210 0.57 12.34 3.77
CA SER A 210 1.62 11.33 3.86
C SER A 210 1.74 10.66 2.48
N PRO A 211 2.94 10.39 1.97
CA PRO A 211 3.08 9.78 0.65
C PRO A 211 2.43 8.40 0.64
N GLY A 212 1.71 8.08 -0.43
CA GLY A 212 1.03 6.80 -0.61
C GLY A 212 1.34 6.14 -1.95
N ARG A 213 1.89 6.90 -2.91
CA ARG A 213 2.34 6.40 -4.21
C ARG A 213 3.68 5.69 -4.09
N ILE A 214 3.84 4.66 -4.91
CA ILE A 214 5.09 3.88 -4.95
C ILE A 214 6.11 4.55 -5.86
N VAL A 215 7.38 4.27 -5.63
CA VAL A 215 8.47 4.67 -6.51
C VAL A 215 8.73 3.53 -7.50
N ARG A 216 8.30 3.69 -8.75
CA ARG A 216 8.48 2.64 -9.78
C ARG A 216 9.93 2.51 -10.26
N GLN A 217 10.58 3.64 -10.49
CA GLN A 217 11.93 3.72 -11.04
C GLN A 217 12.83 4.45 -10.04
N PRO A 218 13.28 3.77 -8.97
CA PRO A 218 14.12 4.39 -7.98
C PRO A 218 15.41 4.87 -8.63
N LYS A 219 15.77 6.14 -8.38
CA LYS A 219 17.08 6.65 -8.76
C LYS A 219 18.10 6.17 -7.72
N PRO A 220 19.29 5.69 -8.15
CA PRO A 220 20.40 5.49 -7.23
C PRO A 220 20.73 6.79 -6.49
N ASP A 221 21.18 6.69 -5.24
CA ASP A 221 21.47 7.86 -4.40
C ASP A 221 22.48 8.82 -5.05
N ALA A 222 23.46 8.28 -5.78
CA ALA A 222 24.44 9.07 -6.54
C ALA A 222 23.83 9.95 -7.64
N GLN A 223 22.61 9.64 -8.10
CA GLN A 223 21.87 10.40 -9.12
C GLN A 223 20.79 11.31 -8.52
N LEU A 224 20.47 11.15 -7.24
CA LEU A 224 19.52 12.02 -6.55
C LEU A 224 20.16 13.37 -6.24
N LYS A 225 19.46 14.44 -6.61
CA LYS A 225 19.89 15.79 -6.23
C LYS A 225 19.68 16.02 -4.72
N PRO A 226 20.39 16.96 -4.09
CA PRO A 226 20.14 17.33 -2.70
C PRO A 226 18.66 17.64 -2.47
N HIS A 227 18.10 17.13 -1.37
CA HIS A 227 16.67 17.24 -1.02
C HIS A 227 15.66 16.60 -1.99
N GLU A 228 16.08 16.08 -3.15
CA GLU A 228 15.17 15.48 -4.12
C GLU A 228 14.45 14.27 -3.51
N CYS A 229 13.14 14.21 -3.70
CA CYS A 229 12.38 13.00 -3.44
C CYS A 229 12.55 12.03 -4.60
N GLN A 230 12.54 10.73 -4.31
CA GLN A 230 12.44 9.69 -5.32
C GLN A 230 11.26 9.97 -6.28
N PRO A 231 11.41 9.66 -7.58
CA PRO A 231 10.39 10.01 -8.56
C PRO A 231 9.13 9.15 -8.34
N CYS A 232 8.06 9.79 -7.88
CA CYS A 232 6.75 9.19 -7.73
C CYS A 232 5.66 10.22 -8.07
N SER A 233 4.44 9.75 -8.34
CA SER A 233 3.26 10.60 -8.42
C SER A 233 2.80 11.04 -7.01
N GLY A 234 1.59 11.57 -6.88
CA GLY A 234 1.10 12.04 -5.58
C GLY A 234 1.84 13.27 -5.03
N ILE A 235 1.85 13.40 -3.70
CA ILE A 235 2.46 14.53 -2.96
C ILE A 235 3.98 14.61 -3.16
N GLY A 236 4.66 13.47 -3.36
CA GLY A 236 6.11 13.43 -3.62
C GLY A 236 6.45 14.06 -4.97
N GLY A 237 5.62 13.82 -5.99
CA GLY A 237 5.73 14.47 -7.29
C GLY A 237 5.51 15.99 -7.20
N LEU A 238 4.51 16.45 -6.43
CA LEU A 238 4.27 17.87 -6.20
C LEU A 238 5.41 18.54 -5.41
N TYR A 239 5.97 17.85 -4.42
CA TYR A 239 7.14 18.32 -3.66
C TYR A 239 8.33 18.58 -4.59
N ASN A 240 8.61 17.67 -5.51
CA ASN A 240 9.74 17.79 -6.43
C ASN A 240 9.64 18.97 -7.41
N GLN A 241 8.44 19.51 -7.66
CA GLN A 241 8.21 20.67 -8.53
C GLN A 241 8.59 22.01 -7.86
N GLY A 242 8.61 22.08 -6.53
CA GLY A 242 8.88 23.32 -5.81
C GLY A 242 10.33 23.56 -5.42
N ASP A 243 10.53 24.34 -4.36
CA ASP A 243 11.85 24.72 -3.82
C ASP A 243 12.48 23.68 -2.86
N ARG A 244 11.83 22.53 -2.69
CA ARG A 244 12.30 21.31 -1.99
C ARG A 244 12.94 21.59 -0.64
N ARG A 245 12.14 22.08 0.31
CA ARG A 245 12.60 22.35 1.67
C ARG A 245 12.64 21.11 2.52
N ARG A 246 13.67 21.02 3.35
CA ARG A 246 13.83 19.99 4.38
C ARG A 246 13.98 20.65 5.74
N PHE A 247 13.49 19.99 6.77
CA PHE A 247 13.63 20.46 8.15
C PHE A 247 14.93 19.93 8.74
N TYR A 248 15.74 20.82 9.29
CA TYR A 248 17.04 20.50 9.85
C TYR A 248 17.08 20.78 11.36
N TRP A 249 17.88 19.97 12.06
CA TRP A 249 18.36 20.28 13.40
C TRP A 249 19.81 20.72 13.34
N GLN A 250 20.21 21.52 14.32
CA GLN A 250 21.60 21.84 14.56
C GLN A 250 22.15 20.89 15.64
N CYS A 251 23.25 20.21 15.35
CA CYS A 251 23.90 19.34 16.32
C CYS A 251 24.35 20.16 17.56
N PRO A 252 24.03 19.72 18.80
CA PRO A 252 24.48 20.41 20.02
C PRO A 252 25.98 20.39 20.25
N ASP A 253 26.71 19.50 19.57
CA ASP A 253 28.15 19.27 19.77
C ASP A 253 28.99 19.90 18.65
N CYS A 254 28.81 19.45 17.40
CA CYS A 254 29.58 19.98 16.27
C CYS A 254 28.94 21.17 15.54
N GLU A 255 27.77 21.64 16.00
CA GLU A 255 26.99 22.75 15.43
C GLU A 255 26.58 22.60 13.96
N ALA A 256 26.84 21.45 13.34
CA ALA A 256 26.46 21.16 11.97
C ALA A 256 24.95 20.97 11.85
N TRP A 257 24.36 21.53 10.79
CA TRP A 257 22.99 21.29 10.40
C TRP A 257 22.87 19.93 9.73
N PHE A 258 21.96 19.09 10.21
CA PHE A 258 21.65 17.81 9.58
C PHE A 258 20.14 17.56 9.49
N MET A 259 19.75 16.71 8.55
CA MET A 259 18.37 16.24 8.44
C MET A 259 18.16 15.06 9.39
N PRO A 260 17.22 15.14 10.35
CA PRO A 260 16.82 14.01 11.17
C PRO A 260 15.96 13.04 10.34
N LEU A 261 16.63 12.25 9.52
CA LEU A 261 16.04 11.15 8.73
C LEU A 261 15.92 9.89 9.58
N PHE A 262 15.08 8.94 9.18
CA PHE A 262 14.96 7.66 9.90
C PHE A 262 16.30 6.96 10.12
N GLU A 263 17.22 7.04 9.15
CA GLU A 263 18.56 6.43 9.20
C GLU A 263 19.48 7.02 10.30
N THR A 264 19.15 8.21 10.79
CA THR A 264 19.84 8.83 11.93
C THR A 264 19.39 8.25 13.26
N LEU A 265 18.27 7.52 13.31
CA LEU A 265 17.92 6.76 14.51
C LEU A 265 18.80 5.52 14.61
N LYS A 266 19.36 5.32 15.80
CA LYS A 266 20.16 4.17 16.20
C LYS A 266 19.56 3.54 17.45
N TRP A 267 19.79 2.25 17.61
CA TRP A 267 19.36 1.46 18.74
C TRP A 267 20.37 0.32 18.93
N ASP A 268 20.42 -0.22 20.14
CA ASP A 268 21.26 -1.37 20.47
C ASP A 268 20.52 -2.66 20.08
N ASP A 269 21.26 -3.69 19.66
CA ASP A 269 20.68 -4.98 19.29
C ASP A 269 20.26 -5.76 20.55
N HIS A 270 19.00 -6.20 20.57
CA HIS A 270 18.43 -7.04 21.62
C HIS A 270 17.57 -8.14 20.99
N GLU A 271 17.42 -9.29 21.68
CA GLU A 271 16.54 -10.38 21.23
C GLU A 271 15.07 -9.93 21.19
N ASP A 272 14.65 -9.14 22.18
CA ASP A 272 13.30 -8.57 22.23
C ASP A 272 13.27 -7.20 21.54
N TYR A 273 12.34 -7.04 20.60
CA TYR A 273 12.21 -5.81 19.81
C TYR A 273 11.76 -4.59 20.63
N GLN A 274 11.06 -4.79 21.74
CA GLN A 274 10.67 -3.70 22.64
C GLN A 274 11.89 -3.22 23.43
N ASP A 275 12.75 -4.12 23.88
CA ASP A 275 14.01 -3.75 24.55
C ASP A 275 14.95 -3.00 23.60
N ALA A 276 15.11 -3.48 22.35
CA ALA A 276 15.86 -2.75 21.33
C ALA A 276 15.29 -1.34 21.11
N ALA A 277 13.97 -1.23 20.94
CA ALA A 277 13.31 0.06 20.74
C ALA A 277 13.48 1.05 21.91
N ASN A 278 13.56 0.56 23.15
CA ASN A 278 13.75 1.41 24.33
C ASN A 278 15.11 2.13 24.34
N THR A 279 16.11 1.60 23.63
CA THR A 279 17.45 2.20 23.54
C THR A 279 17.55 3.31 22.49
N ALA A 280 16.49 3.53 21.70
CA ALA A 280 16.50 4.39 20.53
C ALA A 280 16.98 5.83 20.81
N TYR A 281 17.92 6.30 19.99
CA TYR A 281 18.45 7.66 20.02
C TYR A 281 18.69 8.18 18.59
N CYS A 282 18.79 9.50 18.44
CA CYS A 282 19.21 10.11 17.18
C CYS A 282 20.71 10.37 17.22
N GLU A 283 21.44 9.88 16.24
CA GLU A 283 22.87 10.07 16.09
C GLU A 283 23.16 11.17 15.07
N CYS A 284 24.03 12.13 15.43
CA CYS A 284 24.50 13.11 14.48
C CYS A 284 25.33 12.43 13.37
N PRO A 285 24.96 12.57 12.07
CA PRO A 285 25.68 11.90 10.99
C PRO A 285 27.10 12.44 10.75
N ARG A 286 27.49 13.54 11.43
CA ARG A 286 28.83 14.16 11.31
C ARG A 286 29.77 13.77 12.43
N CYS A 287 29.38 14.00 13.69
CA CYS A 287 30.23 13.79 14.87
C CYS A 287 29.77 12.64 15.77
N THR A 288 28.77 11.86 15.33
CA THR A 288 28.19 10.71 16.06
C THR A 288 27.66 11.06 17.46
N TYR A 289 27.41 12.35 17.74
CA TYR A 289 26.86 12.77 19.01
C TYR A 289 25.45 12.18 19.22
N ARG A 290 25.26 11.54 20.37
CA ARG A 290 24.00 10.91 20.77
C ARG A 290 23.01 11.95 21.30
N ILE A 291 21.89 12.11 20.59
CA ILE A 291 20.77 12.97 20.95
C ILE A 291 19.67 12.09 21.52
N GLU A 292 19.26 12.35 22.76
CA GLU A 292 18.16 11.64 23.41
C GLU A 292 16.80 12.26 23.06
N GLU A 293 15.73 11.46 23.14
CA GLU A 293 14.38 11.91 22.76
C GLU A 293 13.90 13.10 23.61
N LYS A 294 14.36 13.23 24.87
CA LYS A 294 14.07 14.40 25.73
C LYS A 294 14.53 15.73 25.11
N GLN A 295 15.53 15.70 24.22
CA GLN A 295 16.07 16.87 23.53
C GLN A 295 15.27 17.22 22.25
N LYS A 296 14.44 16.29 21.75
CA LYS A 296 13.67 16.44 20.49
C LYS A 296 12.87 17.73 20.44
N GLN A 297 12.17 18.08 21.52
CA GLN A 297 11.35 19.29 21.55
C GLN A 297 12.19 20.58 21.49
N LYS A 298 13.34 20.61 22.18
CA LYS A 298 14.28 21.73 22.13
C LYS A 298 14.85 21.90 20.72
N LEU A 299 15.25 20.79 20.09
CA LEU A 299 15.78 20.79 18.73
C LEU A 299 14.72 21.17 17.70
N ASN A 300 13.47 20.73 17.86
CA ASN A 300 12.36 21.17 17.02
C ASN A 300 12.11 22.68 17.11
N LEU A 301 12.17 23.25 18.32
CA LEU A 301 11.98 24.69 18.51
C LEU A 301 13.09 25.53 17.87
N ALA A 302 14.33 25.01 17.87
CA ALA A 302 15.50 25.65 17.24
C ALA A 302 15.67 25.28 15.76
N GLY A 303 14.97 24.25 15.28
CA GLY A 303 15.10 23.71 13.94
C GLY A 303 14.61 24.67 12.87
N ARG A 304 15.14 24.51 11.66
CA ARG A 304 14.91 25.44 10.54
C ARG A 304 14.64 24.69 9.24
N TRP A 305 13.81 25.26 8.40
CA TRP A 305 13.65 24.80 7.02
C TRP A 305 14.71 25.42 6.11
N PHE A 306 15.36 24.58 5.32
CA PHE A 306 16.29 25.01 4.28
C PHE A 306 15.80 24.53 2.92
N ARG A 307 15.87 25.40 1.92
CA ARG A 307 15.65 25.04 0.51
C ARG A 307 16.79 24.16 0.01
N GLU A 308 16.55 23.44 -1.08
CA GLU A 308 17.64 22.78 -1.83
C GLU A 308 18.76 23.80 -2.12
N GLY A 309 19.99 23.47 -1.70
CA GLY A 309 21.16 24.36 -1.78
C GLY A 309 21.39 25.29 -0.58
N GLY A 310 20.52 25.28 0.44
CA GLY A 310 20.64 26.15 1.61
C GLY A 310 21.60 25.67 2.70
N VAL A 311 21.99 24.39 2.67
CA VAL A 311 22.98 23.77 3.54
C VAL A 311 23.94 22.97 2.66
N ASP A 312 25.24 23.08 2.90
CA ASP A 312 26.26 22.36 2.16
C ASP A 312 26.46 20.92 2.69
N GLN A 313 27.34 20.16 2.02
CA GLN A 313 27.66 18.77 2.42
C GLN A 313 28.31 18.64 3.81
N TYR A 314 28.80 19.74 4.39
CA TYR A 314 29.40 19.78 5.71
C TYR A 314 28.42 20.25 6.78
N GLY A 315 27.15 20.49 6.45
CA GLY A 315 26.15 20.97 7.39
C GLY A 315 26.31 22.45 7.74
N GLN A 316 26.93 23.26 6.88
CA GLN A 316 27.04 24.71 7.03
C GLN A 316 25.97 25.43 6.20
N VAL A 317 25.50 26.57 6.68
CA VAL A 317 24.51 27.38 5.98
C VAL A 317 25.16 28.06 4.79
N VAL A 318 24.57 27.91 3.61
CA VAL A 318 25.01 28.61 2.40
C VAL A 318 24.35 29.98 2.36
N GLU A 319 25.14 31.05 2.58
CA GLU A 319 24.65 32.43 2.61
C GLU A 319 24.24 32.97 1.23
N ASP A 320 24.82 32.43 0.15
CA ASP A 320 24.51 32.83 -1.21
C ASP A 320 23.16 32.26 -1.69
N GLU A 321 22.12 33.07 -1.60
CA GLU A 321 20.76 32.72 -2.03
C GLU A 321 20.65 32.42 -3.54
N SER A 322 21.66 32.75 -4.36
CA SER A 322 21.64 32.41 -5.79
C SER A 322 21.76 30.91 -6.04
N GLN A 323 22.37 30.19 -5.09
CA GLN A 323 22.52 28.73 -5.12
C GLN A 323 21.27 28.00 -4.65
N HIS A 324 20.35 28.71 -3.97
CA HIS A 324 19.12 28.12 -3.48
C HIS A 324 18.15 27.90 -4.63
N ARG A 325 17.48 26.74 -4.63
CA ARG A 325 16.43 26.45 -5.59
C ARG A 325 15.32 27.50 -5.51
N LYS A 326 14.97 28.08 -6.66
CA LYS A 326 13.90 29.08 -6.80
C LYS A 326 12.67 28.44 -7.42
N SER A 327 11.50 28.66 -6.82
CA SER A 327 10.22 28.25 -7.39
C SER A 327 9.09 29.14 -6.87
N LYS A 328 7.97 29.18 -7.60
CA LYS A 328 6.70 29.74 -7.14
C LYS A 328 5.96 28.81 -6.17
N TRP A 329 6.48 27.59 -5.97
CA TRP A 329 5.91 26.59 -5.07
C TRP A 329 6.82 26.41 -3.87
N ALA A 330 6.28 26.70 -2.68
CA ALA A 330 6.96 26.40 -1.42
C ALA A 330 6.62 24.97 -1.02
N THR A 331 7.61 24.08 -1.07
CA THR A 331 7.38 22.64 -0.88
C THR A 331 8.21 22.15 0.29
N PHE A 332 7.61 21.39 1.19
CA PHE A 332 8.17 21.06 2.48
C PHE A 332 8.11 19.55 2.71
N TRP A 333 9.20 18.97 3.20
CA TRP A 333 9.25 17.56 3.61
C TRP A 333 10.04 17.36 4.90
N PHE A 334 9.41 16.71 5.88
CA PHE A 334 10.02 16.25 7.13
C PHE A 334 9.60 14.82 7.43
N GLU A 335 10.40 14.11 8.23
CA GLU A 335 10.16 12.70 8.56
C GLU A 335 9.66 12.49 10.00
N GLY A 336 9.22 11.26 10.29
CA GLY A 336 8.71 10.79 11.59
C GLY A 336 9.58 11.17 12.79
N VAL A 337 10.90 11.22 12.62
CA VAL A 337 11.87 11.55 13.68
C VAL A 337 11.61 12.94 14.28
N VAL A 338 11.13 13.88 13.47
CA VAL A 338 10.81 15.26 13.86
C VAL A 338 9.42 15.38 14.49
N ALA A 339 8.50 14.48 14.12
CA ALA A 339 7.08 14.63 14.47
C ALA A 339 6.88 14.62 15.99
N ALA A 340 6.26 15.68 16.52
CA ALA A 340 6.17 15.91 17.96
C ALA A 340 5.43 14.79 18.70
N TYR A 341 4.41 14.21 18.05
CA TYR A 341 3.56 13.15 18.62
C TYR A 341 4.06 11.73 18.32
N ALA A 342 5.16 11.58 17.58
CA ALA A 342 5.77 10.28 17.32
C ALA A 342 6.89 10.03 18.32
N SER A 343 6.84 8.89 19.02
CA SER A 343 7.92 8.43 19.89
C SER A 343 8.95 7.65 19.07
N TRP A 344 10.24 7.85 19.35
CA TRP A 344 11.31 7.13 18.64
C TRP A 344 11.29 5.64 18.95
N GLU A 345 11.07 5.28 20.22
CA GLU A 345 10.81 3.90 20.65
C GLU A 345 9.70 3.26 19.79
N LYS A 346 8.54 3.90 19.68
CA LYS A 346 7.43 3.38 18.86
C LYS A 346 7.76 3.31 17.37
N LEU A 347 8.60 4.20 16.86
CA LEU A 347 9.04 4.16 15.47
C LEU A 347 9.95 2.95 15.23
N VAL A 348 10.96 2.76 16.08
CA VAL A 348 11.90 1.63 15.99
C VAL A 348 11.17 0.30 16.19
N TYR A 349 10.31 0.18 17.20
CA TYR A 349 9.53 -1.04 17.45
C TYR A 349 8.69 -1.44 16.22
N ARG A 350 7.99 -0.47 15.60
CA ARG A 350 7.18 -0.74 14.40
C ARG A 350 8.03 -1.12 13.20
N TYR A 351 9.20 -0.52 13.05
CA TYR A 351 10.14 -0.86 12.00
C TYR A 351 10.64 -2.30 12.15
N LEU A 352 11.14 -2.66 13.35
CA LEU A 352 11.66 -4.01 13.63
C LEU A 352 10.61 -5.09 13.40
N ASN A 353 9.37 -4.89 13.87
CA ASN A 353 8.28 -5.83 13.61
C ASN A 353 7.92 -5.92 12.12
N ALA A 354 7.89 -4.79 11.40
CA ALA A 354 7.60 -4.80 9.97
C ALA A 354 8.71 -5.47 9.15
N GLN A 355 9.98 -5.27 9.55
CA GLN A 355 11.15 -5.88 8.94
C GLN A 355 11.16 -7.39 9.18
N ALA A 356 10.95 -7.83 10.43
CA ALA A 356 10.85 -9.25 10.76
C ALA A 356 9.73 -9.95 9.98
N GLN A 357 8.55 -9.33 9.88
CA GLN A 357 7.46 -9.86 9.07
C GLN A 357 7.85 -10.00 7.59
N TYR A 358 8.60 -9.04 7.04
CA TYR A 358 9.10 -9.13 5.68
C TYR A 358 10.15 -10.24 5.53
N ASP A 359 11.10 -10.36 6.45
CA ASP A 359 12.16 -11.37 6.40
C ASP A 359 11.59 -12.80 6.50
N GLU A 360 10.52 -12.98 7.28
CA GLU A 360 9.82 -14.25 7.46
C GLU A 360 8.86 -14.58 6.31
N SER A 361 8.08 -13.60 5.85
CA SER A 361 6.94 -13.84 4.94
C SER A 361 7.16 -13.36 3.51
N GLY A 362 8.15 -12.50 3.26
CA GLY A 362 8.35 -11.79 2.00
C GLY A 362 7.30 -10.70 1.72
N ASP A 363 6.40 -10.41 2.67
CA ASP A 363 5.33 -9.44 2.53
C ASP A 363 5.76 -8.04 2.94
N GLU A 364 5.71 -7.12 1.98
CA GLU A 364 6.17 -5.74 2.15
C GLU A 364 5.06 -4.78 2.63
N GLU A 365 3.82 -5.24 2.84
CA GLU A 365 2.70 -4.34 3.19
C GLU A 365 2.95 -3.56 4.49
N ALA A 366 3.47 -4.23 5.52
CA ALA A 366 3.79 -3.61 6.81
C ALA A 366 4.90 -2.57 6.67
N LEU A 367 5.96 -2.88 5.92
CA LEU A 367 7.06 -1.95 5.64
C LEU A 367 6.61 -0.75 4.82
N LYS A 368 5.81 -0.98 3.76
CA LYS A 368 5.19 0.08 2.94
C LYS A 368 4.36 1.01 3.81
N SER A 369 3.50 0.46 4.66
CA SER A 369 2.66 1.23 5.59
C SER A 369 3.52 2.04 6.56
N PHE A 370 4.57 1.43 7.14
CA PHE A 370 5.51 2.10 8.03
C PHE A 370 6.22 3.28 7.34
N MET A 371 6.84 3.08 6.18
CA MET A 371 7.56 4.13 5.46
C MET A 371 6.64 5.29 5.06
N ASN A 372 5.45 4.97 4.54
CA ASN A 372 4.49 5.97 4.08
C ASN A 372 3.86 6.77 5.24
N ILE A 373 3.38 6.08 6.28
CA ILE A 373 2.56 6.67 7.35
C ILE A 373 3.41 7.17 8.50
N ASN A 374 4.40 6.39 8.93
CA ASN A 374 5.19 6.67 10.13
C ASN A 374 6.44 7.49 9.83
N VAL A 375 7.16 7.18 8.75
CA VAL A 375 8.33 7.95 8.33
C VAL A 375 7.91 9.15 7.48
N GLY A 376 6.94 8.99 6.58
CA GLY A 376 6.52 10.05 5.66
C GLY A 376 7.37 10.12 4.39
N ARG A 377 7.85 8.98 3.89
CA ARG A 377 8.67 8.82 2.68
C ARG A 377 7.97 7.88 1.70
N PRO A 378 7.95 8.16 0.38
CA PRO A 378 7.44 7.22 -0.61
C PRO A 378 8.17 5.88 -0.54
N TYR A 379 7.43 4.78 -0.57
CA TYR A 379 7.99 3.45 -0.50
C TYR A 379 8.62 3.00 -1.83
N ILE A 380 9.82 2.45 -1.75
CA ILE A 380 10.48 1.69 -2.81
C ILE A 380 10.37 0.23 -2.41
N TYR A 381 9.83 -0.63 -3.29
CA TYR A 381 9.80 -2.06 -3.02
C TYR A 381 11.22 -2.63 -2.93
N GLN A 382 11.46 -3.48 -1.94
CA GLN A 382 12.76 -4.15 -1.76
C GLN A 382 13.08 -5.08 -2.94
N SER A 383 12.04 -5.64 -3.57
CA SER A 383 12.15 -6.40 -4.82
C SER A 383 12.52 -5.53 -6.04
N GLN A 384 12.12 -4.24 -6.08
CA GLN A 384 12.40 -3.32 -7.19
C GLN A 384 13.75 -2.61 -7.08
N SER A 385 14.31 -2.45 -5.88
CA SER A 385 15.71 -2.03 -5.73
C SER A 385 16.68 -3.06 -6.34
N GLN A 386 16.17 -4.25 -6.64
CA GLN A 386 16.83 -5.36 -7.32
C GLN A 386 15.99 -5.81 -8.53
N GLU A 387 15.58 -4.94 -9.46
CA GLU A 387 14.92 -5.39 -10.71
C GLU A 387 15.84 -6.37 -11.46
N VAL A 388 15.65 -7.67 -11.22
CA VAL A 388 16.46 -8.74 -11.79
C VAL A 388 15.83 -9.15 -13.12
N GLY A 389 16.49 -8.84 -14.23
CA GLY A 389 16.03 -9.26 -15.55
C GLY A 389 16.09 -10.78 -15.72
N ALA A 390 15.31 -11.32 -16.66
CA ALA A 390 15.32 -12.76 -16.98
C ALA A 390 16.72 -13.35 -17.18
N HIS A 391 17.63 -12.58 -17.80
CA HIS A 391 19.03 -12.98 -17.99
C HIS A 391 19.80 -13.18 -16.66
N GLU A 392 19.60 -12.30 -15.69
CA GLU A 392 20.27 -12.39 -14.39
C GLU A 392 19.71 -13.55 -13.56
N LEU A 393 18.40 -13.82 -13.66
CA LEU A 393 17.77 -15.00 -13.05
C LEU A 393 18.30 -16.30 -13.67
N MET A 394 18.49 -16.34 -14.99
CA MET A 394 19.10 -17.48 -15.68
C MET A 394 20.53 -17.73 -15.20
N ALA A 395 21.33 -16.68 -14.99
CA ALA A 395 22.70 -16.81 -14.48
C ALA A 395 22.75 -17.37 -13.05
N ARG A 396 21.68 -17.19 -12.27
CA ARG A 396 21.51 -17.73 -10.91
C ARG A 396 20.84 -19.11 -10.87
N ALA A 397 20.42 -19.64 -12.01
CA ALA A 397 19.69 -20.90 -12.05
C ALA A 397 20.58 -22.06 -11.58
N GLY A 398 20.07 -22.83 -10.62
CA GLY A 398 20.76 -23.98 -10.06
C GLY A 398 20.59 -25.22 -10.94
N ASP A 399 21.62 -26.05 -10.98
CA ASP A 399 21.57 -27.34 -11.68
C ASP A 399 20.89 -28.39 -10.79
N TYR A 400 19.64 -28.71 -11.12
CA TYR A 400 18.92 -29.83 -10.53
C TYR A 400 18.05 -30.53 -11.58
N PRO A 401 17.91 -31.86 -11.52
CA PRO A 401 17.22 -32.62 -12.56
C PRO A 401 15.72 -32.31 -12.62
N ARG A 402 15.20 -32.19 -13.84
CA ARG A 402 13.77 -32.04 -14.09
C ARG A 402 13.00 -33.28 -13.66
N GLY A 403 11.89 -33.09 -12.97
CA GLY A 403 10.98 -34.16 -12.55
C GLY A 403 11.48 -34.97 -11.35
N VAL A 404 12.43 -34.43 -10.58
CA VAL A 404 12.96 -35.07 -9.37
C VAL A 404 12.82 -34.09 -8.21
N ILE A 405 12.52 -34.62 -7.03
CA ILE A 405 12.41 -33.82 -5.81
C ILE A 405 13.81 -33.65 -5.23
N PRO A 406 14.33 -32.41 -5.15
CA PRO A 406 15.67 -32.14 -4.65
C PRO A 406 15.75 -32.39 -3.14
N GLU A 407 16.96 -32.68 -2.65
CA GLU A 407 17.23 -32.85 -1.23
C GLU A 407 16.77 -31.61 -0.43
N GLY A 408 16.08 -31.85 0.68
CA GLY A 408 15.45 -30.80 1.49
C GLY A 408 14.03 -30.40 1.06
N GLY A 409 13.55 -30.84 -0.10
CA GLY A 409 12.16 -30.63 -0.53
C GLY A 409 11.17 -31.43 0.31
N ARG A 410 10.29 -30.79 1.09
CA ARG A 410 9.41 -31.45 2.08
C ARG A 410 8.01 -31.76 1.56
N PHE A 411 7.41 -30.90 0.74
CA PHE A 411 6.07 -31.14 0.20
C PHE A 411 5.88 -30.53 -1.19
N LEU A 412 5.00 -31.15 -1.98
CA LEU A 412 4.73 -30.82 -3.37
C LEU A 412 3.37 -30.14 -3.55
N ILE A 413 3.34 -29.00 -4.24
CA ILE A 413 2.14 -28.31 -4.69
C ILE A 413 2.10 -28.31 -6.21
N MET A 414 0.97 -28.72 -6.77
CA MET A 414 0.70 -28.64 -8.21
C MET A 414 -0.15 -27.41 -8.50
N SER A 415 0.17 -26.65 -9.53
CA SER A 415 -0.61 -25.51 -9.98
C SER A 415 -0.98 -25.67 -11.45
N ILE A 416 -2.22 -25.32 -11.78
CA ILE A 416 -2.81 -25.45 -13.11
C ILE A 416 -3.38 -24.10 -13.53
N ASP A 417 -2.99 -23.65 -14.71
CA ASP A 417 -3.60 -22.53 -15.40
C ASP A 417 -4.37 -23.04 -16.63
N VAL A 418 -5.58 -22.52 -16.79
CA VAL A 418 -6.54 -22.98 -17.81
C VAL A 418 -6.60 -21.98 -18.95
N GLN A 419 -5.90 -22.29 -20.02
CA GLN A 419 -5.87 -21.45 -21.22
C GLN A 419 -7.04 -21.85 -22.14
N GLY A 420 -8.18 -21.18 -21.99
CA GLY A 420 -9.35 -21.33 -22.85
C GLY A 420 -9.27 -20.44 -24.09
N GLY A 421 -9.44 -20.99 -25.29
CA GLY A 421 -9.49 -20.17 -26.51
C GLY A 421 -9.48 -20.96 -27.83
N ARG A 422 -9.87 -20.31 -28.93
CA ARG A 422 -10.03 -20.94 -30.27
C ARG A 422 -8.75 -21.45 -30.93
N LYS A 423 -7.59 -20.84 -30.61
CA LYS A 423 -6.33 -21.11 -31.34
C LYS A 423 -5.40 -22.09 -30.63
N ASN A 424 -5.36 -22.09 -29.29
CA ASN A 424 -4.45 -22.93 -28.51
C ASN A 424 -5.01 -23.29 -27.12
N PRO A 425 -6.12 -24.06 -27.05
CA PRO A 425 -6.65 -24.54 -25.78
C PRO A 425 -5.70 -25.56 -25.14
N ARG A 426 -5.34 -25.36 -23.88
CA ARG A 426 -4.41 -26.23 -23.14
C ARG A 426 -4.55 -26.06 -21.62
N PHE A 427 -4.05 -27.04 -20.86
CA PHE A 427 -3.72 -26.85 -19.45
C PHE A 427 -2.23 -26.66 -19.30
N VAL A 428 -1.81 -25.59 -18.63
CA VAL A 428 -0.40 -25.37 -18.26
C VAL A 428 -0.24 -25.79 -16.81
N VAL A 429 0.68 -26.72 -16.53
CA VAL A 429 0.86 -27.31 -15.21
C VAL A 429 2.29 -27.07 -14.74
N GLN A 430 2.44 -26.65 -13.49
CA GLN A 430 3.74 -26.49 -12.82
C GLN A 430 3.75 -27.21 -11.47
N ALA A 431 4.82 -27.97 -11.24
CA ALA A 431 5.10 -28.68 -10.00
C ALA A 431 6.12 -27.90 -9.17
N GLN A 432 5.74 -27.51 -7.96
CA GLN A 432 6.59 -26.76 -7.04
C GLN A 432 6.74 -27.48 -5.72
N VAL A 433 7.98 -27.62 -5.27
CA VAL A 433 8.32 -28.23 -3.99
C VAL A 433 8.73 -27.14 -3.02
N PHE A 434 8.31 -27.29 -1.77
CA PHE A 434 8.72 -26.43 -0.67
C PHE A 434 9.49 -27.22 0.38
N GLY A 435 10.53 -26.62 0.93
CA GLY A 435 11.43 -27.20 1.93
C GLY A 435 11.49 -26.36 3.21
N GLU A 436 12.46 -26.69 4.06
CA GLU A 436 12.68 -25.98 5.33
C GLU A 436 12.92 -24.48 5.10
N GLY A 437 12.37 -23.65 6.00
CA GLY A 437 12.34 -22.20 5.81
C GLY A 437 11.50 -21.75 4.62
N LEU A 438 10.60 -22.59 4.09
CA LEU A 438 9.77 -22.33 2.90
C LEU A 438 10.58 -21.99 1.64
N GLN A 439 11.81 -22.50 1.56
CA GLN A 439 12.55 -22.54 0.30
C GLN A 439 11.72 -23.24 -0.78
N ARG A 440 11.86 -22.81 -2.04
CA ARG A 440 11.04 -23.33 -3.14
C ARG A 440 11.86 -23.75 -4.34
N TRP A 441 11.39 -24.78 -5.04
CA TRP A 441 11.93 -25.30 -6.30
C TRP A 441 10.81 -25.51 -7.30
N VAL A 442 11.05 -25.14 -8.56
CA VAL A 442 10.19 -25.55 -9.67
C VAL A 442 10.79 -26.81 -10.27
N ILE A 443 10.14 -27.96 -10.08
CA ILE A 443 10.71 -29.27 -10.44
C ILE A 443 10.25 -29.78 -11.82
N ASP A 444 9.05 -29.39 -12.27
CA ASP A 444 8.54 -29.77 -13.58
C ASP A 444 7.54 -28.72 -14.08
N ARG A 445 7.50 -28.53 -15.39
CA ARG A 445 6.53 -27.69 -16.09
C ARG A 445 6.16 -28.32 -17.42
N PHE A 446 4.87 -28.56 -17.64
CA PHE A 446 4.40 -29.24 -18.85
C PHE A 446 3.00 -28.77 -19.24
N GLU A 447 2.63 -29.03 -20.50
CA GLU A 447 1.33 -28.69 -21.04
C GLU A 447 0.55 -29.96 -21.40
N ILE A 448 -0.76 -29.95 -21.13
CA ILE A 448 -1.68 -31.00 -21.58
C ILE A 448 -2.41 -30.45 -22.81
N LEU A 449 -2.14 -31.06 -23.97
CA LEU A 449 -2.61 -30.58 -25.27
C LEU A 449 -3.66 -31.51 -25.90
N THR A 450 -3.60 -32.81 -25.61
CA THR A 450 -4.40 -33.83 -26.30
C THR A 450 -5.12 -34.74 -25.33
N THR A 451 -6.22 -35.35 -25.79
CA THR A 451 -6.99 -36.31 -25.00
C THR A 451 -7.00 -37.70 -25.66
N PRO A 452 -6.69 -38.77 -24.92
CA PRO A 452 -6.84 -40.14 -25.41
C PRO A 452 -8.31 -40.52 -25.63
N HIS A 453 -9.26 -39.84 -24.98
CA HIS A 453 -10.70 -40.11 -25.14
C HIS A 453 -11.24 -39.77 -26.53
N ARG A 454 -10.51 -38.96 -27.30
CA ARG A 454 -10.86 -38.56 -28.67
C ARG A 454 -9.67 -38.79 -29.61
N ASN A 455 -9.07 -39.98 -29.56
CA ASN A 455 -7.99 -40.40 -30.47
C ASN A 455 -6.78 -39.44 -30.57
N GLY A 456 -6.45 -38.73 -29.50
CA GLY A 456 -5.37 -37.74 -29.51
C GLY A 456 -5.75 -36.37 -30.05
N ASP A 457 -7.05 -36.10 -30.25
CA ASP A 457 -7.55 -34.77 -30.57
C ASP A 457 -7.14 -33.75 -29.50
N ARG A 458 -7.09 -32.48 -29.91
CA ARG A 458 -6.79 -31.37 -29.02
C ARG A 458 -7.88 -31.22 -27.95
N ILE A 459 -7.45 -31.00 -26.71
CA ILE A 459 -8.37 -30.69 -25.62
C ILE A 459 -9.04 -29.34 -25.85
N ASN A 460 -10.26 -29.18 -25.33
CA ASN A 460 -10.90 -27.89 -25.20
C ASN A 460 -11.58 -27.80 -23.82
N PRO A 461 -10.84 -27.32 -22.79
CA PRO A 461 -11.32 -27.21 -21.42
C PRO A 461 -12.55 -26.31 -21.23
N ALA A 462 -12.87 -25.44 -22.21
CA ALA A 462 -14.02 -24.55 -22.19
C ALA A 462 -15.31 -25.20 -22.71
N VAL A 463 -15.21 -26.36 -23.37
CA VAL A 463 -16.34 -27.03 -24.03
C VAL A 463 -16.58 -28.42 -23.47
N TYR A 464 -15.54 -29.23 -23.33
CA TYR A 464 -15.67 -30.64 -22.94
C TYR A 464 -15.37 -30.83 -21.46
N ALA A 465 -16.34 -31.38 -20.73
CA ALA A 465 -16.19 -31.65 -19.31
C ALA A 465 -15.23 -32.82 -19.06
N GLU A 466 -15.14 -33.75 -20.00
CA GLU A 466 -14.34 -34.97 -19.96
C GLU A 466 -12.83 -34.69 -20.03
N ASP A 467 -12.43 -33.60 -20.69
CA ASP A 467 -11.01 -33.20 -20.77
C ASP A 467 -10.43 -32.86 -19.40
N TRP A 468 -11.26 -32.43 -18.44
CA TRP A 468 -10.84 -32.18 -17.07
C TRP A 468 -10.48 -33.46 -16.32
N ASP A 469 -11.03 -34.61 -16.72
CA ASP A 469 -10.73 -35.88 -16.04
C ASP A 469 -9.27 -36.32 -16.27
N LEU A 470 -8.59 -35.77 -17.29
CA LEU A 470 -7.15 -35.94 -17.50
C LEU A 470 -6.32 -35.40 -16.33
N LEU A 471 -6.80 -34.36 -15.64
CA LEU A 471 -6.11 -33.78 -14.49
C LEU A 471 -6.03 -34.74 -13.31
N ILE A 472 -6.94 -35.73 -13.24
CA ILE A 472 -6.91 -36.74 -12.18
C ILE A 472 -5.65 -37.58 -12.30
N ASP A 473 -5.42 -38.19 -13.46
CA ASP A 473 -4.33 -39.13 -13.65
C ASP A 473 -3.00 -38.42 -13.97
N GLN A 474 -3.03 -37.31 -14.72
CA GLN A 474 -1.81 -36.60 -15.14
C GLN A 474 -1.30 -35.56 -14.12
N VAL A 475 -2.12 -35.14 -13.15
CA VAL A 475 -1.72 -34.09 -12.20
C VAL A 475 -1.95 -34.52 -10.74
N ILE A 476 -3.19 -34.80 -10.35
CA ILE A 476 -3.54 -35.08 -8.95
C ILE A 476 -2.89 -36.37 -8.45
N LYS A 477 -2.87 -37.42 -9.30
CA LYS A 477 -2.24 -38.70 -8.98
C LYS A 477 -0.77 -38.80 -9.39
N LYS A 478 -0.24 -37.81 -10.12
CA LYS A 478 1.15 -37.83 -10.58
C LYS A 478 2.08 -37.83 -9.36
N THR A 479 3.12 -38.63 -9.40
CA THR A 479 4.14 -38.69 -8.35
C THR A 479 5.51 -38.39 -8.94
N TYR A 480 6.42 -37.89 -8.12
CA TYR A 480 7.79 -37.57 -8.54
C TYR A 480 8.79 -38.34 -7.69
N PRO A 481 9.84 -38.93 -8.29
CA PRO A 481 10.91 -39.59 -7.56
C PRO A 481 11.69 -38.63 -6.67
N LEU A 482 12.19 -39.14 -5.55
CA LEU A 482 13.14 -38.43 -4.69
C LEU A 482 14.55 -38.47 -5.27
N GLY A 483 15.32 -37.42 -5.01
CA GLY A 483 16.71 -37.30 -5.46
C GLY A 483 17.74 -38.10 -4.64
N ASP A 484 17.31 -38.89 -3.64
CA ASP A 484 18.18 -39.76 -2.82
C ASP A 484 18.42 -41.15 -3.43
N GLU A 485 17.99 -41.38 -4.67
CA GLU A 485 18.09 -42.65 -5.38
C GLU A 485 17.41 -43.83 -4.65
N SER A 486 16.57 -43.57 -3.65
CA SER A 486 15.97 -44.63 -2.83
C SER A 486 14.84 -45.38 -3.55
N GLY A 487 14.46 -44.95 -4.76
CA GLY A 487 13.28 -45.45 -5.48
C GLY A 487 11.93 -45.04 -4.89
N ARG A 488 11.90 -44.13 -3.90
CA ARG A 488 10.67 -43.59 -3.32
C ARG A 488 10.16 -42.43 -4.16
N VAL A 489 8.85 -42.18 -4.08
CA VAL A 489 8.15 -41.10 -4.78
C VAL A 489 7.31 -40.28 -3.80
N MET A 490 7.16 -38.99 -4.08
CA MET A 490 6.26 -38.11 -3.32
C MET A 490 4.98 -37.79 -4.09
N LYS A 491 3.88 -37.72 -3.34
CA LYS A 491 2.57 -37.32 -3.83
C LYS A 491 2.33 -35.81 -3.66
N PRO A 492 1.56 -35.17 -4.54
CA PRO A 492 1.07 -33.82 -4.34
C PRO A 492 0.25 -33.69 -3.06
N LEU A 493 0.60 -32.70 -2.24
CA LEU A 493 -0.18 -32.34 -1.06
C LEU A 493 -1.48 -31.63 -1.45
N LEU A 494 -1.41 -30.76 -2.46
CA LEU A 494 -2.53 -29.98 -2.97
C LEU A 494 -2.28 -29.62 -4.45
N THR A 495 -3.36 -29.63 -5.21
CA THR A 495 -3.44 -29.12 -6.58
C THR A 495 -4.35 -27.90 -6.61
N LEU A 496 -3.86 -26.81 -7.20
CA LEU A 496 -4.61 -25.59 -7.42
C LEU A 496 -4.90 -25.40 -8.89
N CYS A 497 -6.10 -24.94 -9.21
CA CYS A 497 -6.49 -24.67 -10.58
C CYS A 497 -7.19 -23.33 -10.66
N ASP A 498 -6.77 -22.49 -11.60
CA ASP A 498 -7.48 -21.24 -11.85
C ASP A 498 -8.89 -21.53 -12.37
N SER A 499 -9.85 -20.77 -11.82
CA SER A 499 -11.25 -20.81 -12.24
C SER A 499 -11.59 -19.69 -13.22
N GLY A 500 -10.66 -18.74 -13.46
CA GLY A 500 -10.85 -17.52 -14.23
C GLY A 500 -10.46 -17.61 -15.71
N GLY A 501 -11.20 -18.37 -16.52
CA GLY A 501 -11.01 -18.41 -17.98
C GLY A 501 -12.11 -17.67 -18.76
N SER A 502 -11.77 -17.09 -19.92
CA SER A 502 -12.73 -16.48 -20.85
C SER A 502 -13.84 -17.47 -21.25
N GLY A 503 -15.10 -17.09 -21.06
CA GLY A 503 -16.24 -17.89 -21.50
C GLY A 503 -16.44 -17.82 -23.02
N GLU A 504 -16.74 -18.96 -23.66
CA GLU A 504 -17.16 -18.99 -25.06
C GLU A 504 -18.69 -18.94 -25.18
N LYS A 505 -19.19 -18.19 -26.17
CA LYS A 505 -20.56 -18.32 -26.66
C LYS A 505 -20.58 -19.36 -27.79
N VAL A 506 -21.25 -20.48 -27.58
CA VAL A 506 -21.57 -21.44 -28.64
C VAL A 506 -23.10 -21.50 -28.77
N GLY A 507 -23.62 -20.85 -29.83
CA GLY A 507 -25.06 -20.67 -30.01
C GLY A 507 -25.69 -19.77 -28.94
N ASN A 508 -26.83 -20.19 -28.38
CA ASN A 508 -27.55 -19.46 -27.30
C ASN A 508 -27.07 -19.81 -25.87
N LYS A 509 -26.03 -20.63 -25.71
CA LYS A 509 -25.47 -20.99 -24.40
C LYS A 509 -24.05 -20.43 -24.27
N THR A 510 -23.80 -19.76 -23.14
CA THR A 510 -22.46 -19.30 -22.75
C THR A 510 -21.96 -20.32 -21.73
N THR A 511 -21.10 -21.25 -22.14
CA THR A 511 -20.48 -22.20 -21.21
C THR A 511 -19.19 -21.55 -20.71
N SER A 512 -19.08 -21.33 -19.41
CA SER A 512 -17.88 -20.71 -18.83
C SER A 512 -16.93 -21.78 -18.28
N VAL A 513 -15.62 -21.58 -18.43
CA VAL A 513 -14.57 -22.42 -17.83
C VAL A 513 -14.83 -22.61 -16.33
N THR A 514 -15.34 -21.56 -15.68
CA THR A 514 -15.82 -21.56 -14.29
C THR A 514 -16.84 -22.67 -14.01
N GLU A 515 -17.86 -22.85 -14.84
CA GLU A 515 -18.89 -23.86 -14.63
C GLU A 515 -18.34 -25.29 -14.77
N LEU A 516 -17.46 -25.53 -15.74
CA LEU A 516 -16.83 -26.84 -15.93
C LEU A 516 -15.88 -27.17 -14.78
N SER A 517 -15.14 -26.18 -14.28
CA SER A 517 -14.29 -26.34 -13.09
C SER A 517 -15.09 -26.76 -11.85
N TYR A 518 -16.30 -26.21 -11.67
CA TYR A 518 -17.22 -26.58 -10.59
C TYR A 518 -17.78 -27.99 -10.76
N GLN A 519 -18.11 -28.39 -11.98
CA GLN A 519 -18.54 -29.77 -12.27
C GLN A 519 -17.42 -30.77 -11.97
N PHE A 520 -16.18 -30.47 -12.35
CA PHE A 520 -15.01 -31.28 -12.05
C PHE A 520 -14.80 -31.46 -10.54
N TYR A 521 -14.88 -30.37 -9.76
CA TYR A 521 -14.81 -30.46 -8.29
C TYR A 521 -15.86 -31.41 -7.70
N ASN A 522 -17.11 -31.32 -8.18
CA ASN A 522 -18.18 -32.22 -7.73
C ASN A 522 -17.93 -33.69 -8.11
N ARG A 523 -17.30 -33.96 -9.25
CA ARG A 523 -16.86 -35.33 -9.62
C ARG A 523 -15.77 -35.83 -8.67
N LEU A 524 -14.76 -35.00 -8.36
CA LEU A 524 -13.73 -35.33 -7.37
C LEU A 524 -14.30 -35.59 -5.97
N LYS A 525 -15.34 -34.83 -5.56
CA LYS A 525 -16.04 -35.03 -4.29
C LYS A 525 -16.69 -36.42 -4.22
N ARG A 526 -17.31 -36.89 -5.31
CA ARG A 526 -17.89 -38.24 -5.39
C ARG A 526 -16.83 -39.35 -5.32
N GLN A 527 -15.62 -39.08 -5.79
CA GLN A 527 -14.49 -40.00 -5.75
C GLN A 527 -13.65 -39.89 -4.45
N GLY A 528 -14.02 -39.01 -3.51
CA GLY A 528 -13.27 -38.83 -2.25
C GLY A 528 -11.97 -38.03 -2.36
N MET A 529 -11.63 -37.50 -3.55
CA MET A 529 -10.35 -36.82 -3.84
C MET A 529 -10.44 -35.28 -3.76
N SER A 530 -11.59 -34.72 -3.39
CA SER A 530 -11.77 -33.25 -3.32
C SER A 530 -10.88 -32.53 -2.31
N HIS A 531 -10.21 -33.24 -1.40
CA HIS A 531 -9.28 -32.64 -0.42
C HIS A 531 -7.90 -32.31 -1.02
N LEU A 532 -7.59 -32.88 -2.20
CA LEU A 532 -6.34 -32.67 -2.94
C LEU A 532 -6.45 -31.58 -4.00
N PHE A 533 -7.63 -30.98 -4.18
CA PHE A 533 -7.89 -30.01 -5.24
C PHE A 533 -8.65 -28.79 -4.70
N ARG A 534 -8.21 -27.59 -5.07
CA ARG A 534 -8.93 -26.34 -4.80
C ARG A 534 -8.93 -25.46 -6.05
N LEU A 535 -10.04 -24.77 -6.25
CA LEU A 535 -10.14 -23.73 -7.26
C LEU A 535 -9.63 -22.41 -6.66
N VAL A 536 -8.91 -21.64 -7.47
CA VAL A 536 -8.43 -20.31 -7.09
C VAL A 536 -9.09 -19.24 -7.95
N LYS A 537 -9.20 -18.03 -7.38
CA LYS A 537 -9.65 -16.83 -8.10
C LYS A 537 -9.08 -15.59 -7.42
N GLY A 538 -8.62 -14.62 -8.21
CA GLY A 538 -8.30 -13.28 -7.69
C GLY A 538 -9.53 -12.63 -7.03
N ALA A 539 -9.36 -12.08 -5.84
CA ALA A 539 -10.44 -11.38 -5.16
C ALA A 539 -10.78 -10.07 -5.90
N SER A 540 -12.07 -9.71 -5.99
CA SER A 540 -12.50 -8.45 -6.62
C SER A 540 -12.26 -7.21 -5.76
N ARG A 541 -11.96 -7.41 -4.48
CA ARG A 541 -11.49 -6.41 -3.52
C ARG A 541 -10.40 -7.07 -2.71
N ASP A 542 -9.36 -6.33 -2.37
CA ASP A 542 -8.25 -6.81 -1.56
C ASP A 542 -8.77 -7.40 -0.23
N PRO A 543 -8.72 -8.74 -0.06
CA PRO A 543 -9.20 -9.37 1.15
C PRO A 543 -8.20 -9.08 2.28
N LYS A 544 -8.68 -9.00 3.51
CA LYS A 544 -7.78 -8.80 4.67
C LYS A 544 -6.75 -9.93 4.80
N ASP A 545 -7.20 -11.16 4.51
CA ASP A 545 -6.40 -12.37 4.59
C ASP A 545 -5.73 -12.65 3.24
N LEU A 546 -4.52 -13.20 3.25
CA LEU A 546 -3.77 -13.49 2.02
C LEU A 546 -4.49 -14.49 1.11
N VAL A 547 -5.10 -15.51 1.73
CA VAL A 547 -5.97 -16.48 1.06
C VAL A 547 -7.22 -16.67 1.91
N LYS A 548 -8.40 -16.47 1.31
CA LYS A 548 -9.68 -16.69 1.98
C LYS A 548 -10.48 -17.79 1.29
N GLU A 549 -10.82 -18.84 2.02
CA GLU A 549 -11.76 -19.85 1.53
C GLU A 549 -13.18 -19.27 1.56
N SER A 550 -13.82 -19.22 0.39
CA SER A 550 -15.18 -18.73 0.20
C SER A 550 -16.03 -19.78 -0.48
N PHE A 551 -17.34 -19.72 -0.22
CA PHE A 551 -18.34 -20.58 -0.84
C PHE A 551 -19.27 -19.69 -1.68
N PRO A 552 -19.17 -19.73 -3.02
CA PRO A 552 -19.98 -18.90 -3.90
C PRO A 552 -21.49 -19.08 -3.69
N ASP A 553 -22.24 -17.99 -3.84
CA ASP A 553 -23.63 -17.84 -3.39
C ASP A 553 -24.60 -18.93 -3.91
N LYS A 554 -25.63 -19.24 -3.10
CA LYS A 554 -26.61 -20.34 -3.32
C LYS A 554 -27.44 -20.21 -4.61
N ARG A 555 -27.42 -19.04 -5.26
CA ARG A 555 -28.15 -18.74 -6.51
C ARG A 555 -27.49 -19.32 -7.77
N SER A 556 -26.23 -19.75 -7.71
CA SER A 556 -25.61 -20.44 -8.84
C SER A 556 -26.16 -21.86 -8.98
N LYS A 557 -26.63 -22.22 -10.18
CA LYS A 557 -27.24 -23.54 -10.47
C LYS A 557 -26.31 -24.74 -10.27
N HIS A 558 -25.00 -24.51 -10.10
CA HIS A 558 -23.97 -25.56 -10.05
C HIS A 558 -23.08 -25.53 -8.80
N ALA A 559 -22.88 -24.38 -8.14
CA ALA A 559 -22.05 -24.33 -6.94
C ALA A 559 -22.85 -24.56 -5.65
N HIS A 560 -24.13 -24.17 -5.59
CA HIS A 560 -25.04 -24.35 -4.44
C HIS A 560 -24.46 -23.97 -3.06
N GLY A 561 -23.39 -23.16 -2.98
CA GLY A 561 -22.70 -22.87 -1.73
C GLY A 561 -21.85 -24.02 -1.16
N GLU A 562 -21.56 -25.07 -1.92
CA GLU A 562 -20.80 -26.25 -1.46
C GLU A 562 -19.38 -26.35 -2.03
N ILE A 563 -19.03 -25.54 -3.03
CA ILE A 563 -17.73 -25.58 -3.69
C ILE A 563 -16.79 -24.57 -3.02
N PRO A 564 -15.68 -25.02 -2.40
CA PRO A 564 -14.69 -24.13 -1.84
C PRO A 564 -13.88 -23.48 -2.96
N LEU A 565 -13.87 -22.15 -2.93
CA LEU A 565 -13.08 -21.30 -3.82
C LEU A 565 -12.10 -20.49 -2.97
N LEU A 566 -10.81 -20.56 -3.29
CA LEU A 566 -9.80 -19.75 -2.64
C LEU A 566 -9.74 -18.38 -3.32
N LEU A 567 -10.16 -17.35 -2.60
CA LEU A 567 -10.02 -15.96 -3.01
C LEU A 567 -8.62 -15.48 -2.63
N LEU A 568 -7.83 -15.11 -3.63
CA LEU A 568 -6.44 -14.74 -3.49
C LEU A 568 -6.27 -13.24 -3.38
N HIS A 569 -5.42 -12.79 -2.46
CA HIS A 569 -4.85 -11.45 -2.50
C HIS A 569 -3.68 -11.41 -3.49
N THR A 570 -4.01 -11.31 -4.78
CA THR A 570 -3.04 -11.50 -5.87
C THR A 570 -1.79 -10.62 -5.74
N ASN A 571 -1.95 -9.33 -5.43
CA ASN A 571 -0.81 -8.40 -5.29
C ASN A 571 0.19 -8.83 -4.20
N ARG A 572 -0.28 -9.16 -2.99
CA ARG A 572 0.59 -9.60 -1.89
C ARG A 572 1.28 -10.92 -2.17
N LEU A 573 0.57 -11.88 -2.77
CA LEU A 573 1.19 -13.14 -3.18
C LEU A 573 2.27 -12.92 -4.25
N LYS A 574 2.02 -12.03 -5.22
CA LYS A 574 3.01 -11.64 -6.23
C LYS A 574 4.24 -10.99 -5.61
N HIS A 575 4.06 -10.10 -4.62
CA HIS A 575 5.19 -9.56 -3.86
C HIS A 575 6.01 -10.64 -3.16
N ARG A 576 5.37 -11.62 -2.50
CA ARG A 576 6.09 -12.73 -1.84
C ARG A 576 6.92 -13.57 -2.81
N VAL A 577 6.34 -13.92 -3.96
CA VAL A 577 7.03 -14.67 -5.01
C VAL A 577 8.18 -13.85 -5.60
N SER A 578 7.94 -12.55 -5.85
CA SER A 578 8.95 -11.62 -6.35
C SER A 578 10.12 -11.44 -5.39
N SER A 579 9.84 -11.20 -4.11
CA SER A 579 10.85 -11.17 -3.06
C SER A 579 11.67 -12.47 -3.01
N SER A 580 11.00 -13.62 -3.15
CA SER A 580 11.66 -14.94 -3.15
C SER A 580 12.63 -15.12 -4.33
N TYR A 581 12.25 -14.72 -5.56
CA TYR A 581 13.16 -14.82 -6.72
C TYR A 581 14.15 -13.66 -6.84
N CYS A 582 13.92 -12.50 -6.23
CA CYS A 582 14.92 -11.43 -6.23
C CYS A 582 16.07 -11.74 -5.27
N ARG A 583 15.79 -12.43 -4.15
CA ARG A 583 16.77 -12.80 -3.12
C ARG A 583 18.02 -13.50 -3.70
N ALA A 584 19.19 -12.90 -3.46
CA ALA A 584 20.48 -13.41 -3.92
C ALA A 584 21.10 -14.41 -2.93
N GLU A 585 20.94 -14.19 -1.62
CA GLU A 585 21.54 -15.00 -0.57
C GLU A 585 20.63 -16.13 -0.12
N PHE A 586 21.22 -17.30 0.10
CA PHE A 586 20.52 -18.48 0.63
C PHE A 586 19.90 -18.20 2.00
N GLY A 587 18.66 -18.65 2.22
CA GLY A 587 17.94 -18.45 3.48
C GLY A 587 16.45 -18.76 3.37
N SER A 588 15.67 -18.24 4.32
CA SER A 588 14.20 -18.38 4.32
C SER A 588 13.60 -17.91 3.00
N ARG A 589 12.65 -18.69 2.46
CA ARG A 589 11.93 -18.44 1.20
C ARG A 589 12.80 -18.31 -0.05
N PHE A 590 14.05 -18.74 0.00
CA PHE A 590 14.93 -18.71 -1.16
C PHE A 590 14.33 -19.50 -2.33
N PHE A 591 14.36 -18.91 -3.53
CA PHE A 591 13.88 -19.55 -4.75
C PHE A 591 15.05 -20.16 -5.53
N HIS A 592 15.11 -21.49 -5.50
CA HIS A 592 15.99 -22.28 -6.35
C HIS A 592 15.43 -22.31 -7.78
N LEU A 593 16.04 -21.51 -8.66
CA LEU A 593 15.63 -21.35 -10.05
C LEU A 593 16.11 -22.53 -10.92
N PRO A 594 15.28 -23.09 -11.82
CA PRO A 594 15.62 -24.25 -12.63
C PRO A 594 16.54 -23.95 -13.82
N ALA A 595 17.74 -24.52 -13.87
CA ALA A 595 18.63 -24.40 -15.04
C ALA A 595 18.10 -25.09 -16.31
N TRP A 596 17.21 -26.09 -16.16
CA TRP A 596 16.61 -26.81 -17.29
C TRP A 596 15.48 -26.04 -17.98
N CYS A 597 14.98 -24.94 -17.39
CA CYS A 597 13.96 -24.10 -18.01
C CYS A 597 14.55 -23.27 -19.16
N GLN A 598 13.75 -23.07 -20.20
CA GLN A 598 14.12 -22.16 -21.29
C GLN A 598 13.89 -20.71 -20.89
N ARG A 599 14.47 -19.78 -21.66
CA ARG A 599 14.40 -18.33 -21.41
C ARG A 599 12.95 -17.83 -21.30
N GLU A 600 12.05 -18.39 -22.08
CA GLU A 600 10.63 -18.03 -22.11
C GLU A 600 9.99 -18.16 -20.71
N TRP A 601 10.42 -19.13 -19.90
CA TRP A 601 9.94 -19.30 -18.53
C TRP A 601 10.35 -18.12 -17.63
N PHE A 602 11.58 -17.64 -17.77
CA PHE A 602 12.09 -16.51 -17.01
C PHE A 602 11.47 -15.19 -17.48
N ASP A 603 11.29 -15.03 -18.79
CA ASP A 603 10.59 -13.88 -19.37
C ASP A 603 9.14 -13.80 -18.84
N GLU A 604 8.43 -14.93 -18.76
CA GLU A 604 7.10 -15.00 -18.14
C GLU A 604 7.10 -14.70 -16.63
N LEU A 605 8.15 -15.11 -15.90
CA LEU A 605 8.27 -14.88 -14.45
C LEU A 605 8.42 -13.39 -14.12
N THR A 606 9.11 -12.64 -15.00
CA THR A 606 9.40 -11.20 -14.84
C THR A 606 8.56 -10.32 -15.75
N ALA A 607 7.51 -10.86 -16.38
CA ALA A 607 6.72 -10.13 -17.38
C ALA A 607 5.93 -8.96 -16.78
N GLU A 608 5.41 -9.12 -15.56
CA GLU A 608 4.56 -8.12 -14.93
C GLU A 608 5.36 -7.01 -14.25
N TYR A 609 4.77 -5.81 -14.17
CA TYR A 609 5.35 -4.66 -13.49
C TYR A 609 4.36 -4.07 -12.49
N ILE A 610 4.85 -3.33 -11.51
CA ILE A 610 4.00 -2.66 -10.52
C ILE A 610 3.65 -1.24 -11.00
N ASP A 611 2.37 -0.88 -10.94
CA ASP A 611 1.89 0.46 -11.29
C ASP A 611 2.06 1.49 -10.15
N GLU A 612 1.55 2.72 -10.33
CA GLU A 612 1.75 3.86 -9.40
C GLU A 612 1.00 3.68 -8.08
N ASN A 613 -0.03 2.84 -8.09
CA ASN A 613 -0.83 2.51 -6.92
C ASN A 613 -0.21 1.35 -6.13
N GLY A 614 0.73 0.62 -6.74
CA GLY A 614 1.33 -0.57 -6.16
C GLY A 614 0.67 -1.86 -6.61
N ASP A 615 -0.09 -1.84 -7.71
CA ASP A 615 -0.79 -3.00 -8.25
C ASP A 615 0.02 -3.64 -9.38
N TRP A 616 0.06 -4.97 -9.42
CA TRP A 616 0.72 -5.72 -10.49
C TRP A 616 -0.09 -5.63 -11.78
N GLN A 617 0.57 -5.22 -12.87
CA GLN A 617 0.01 -5.08 -14.20
C GLN A 617 0.75 -5.98 -15.18
N LYS A 618 -0.02 -6.65 -16.03
CA LYS A 618 0.48 -7.46 -17.13
C LYS A 618 0.60 -6.61 -18.40
N PRO A 619 1.78 -6.53 -19.03
CA PRO A 619 1.92 -5.90 -20.34
C PRO A 619 1.08 -6.57 -21.42
N ASP A 620 0.57 -5.77 -22.35
CA ASP A 620 -0.15 -6.29 -23.52
C ASP A 620 0.72 -7.27 -24.32
N LYS A 621 0.15 -8.44 -24.65
CA LYS A 621 0.75 -9.50 -25.48
C LYS A 621 1.94 -10.25 -24.87
N GLN A 622 2.29 -10.04 -23.60
CA GLN A 622 3.24 -10.90 -22.91
C GLN A 622 2.54 -12.07 -22.23
N ALA A 623 3.23 -13.21 -22.16
CA ALA A 623 2.85 -14.37 -21.38
C ALA A 623 3.31 -14.15 -19.92
N ASN A 624 2.55 -14.65 -18.93
CA ASN A 624 2.84 -14.49 -17.49
C ASN A 624 2.55 -15.78 -16.70
N GLU A 625 2.31 -16.89 -17.40
CA GLU A 625 1.84 -18.16 -16.85
C GLU A 625 2.80 -18.69 -15.76
N ALA A 626 4.13 -18.55 -15.95
CA ALA A 626 5.12 -18.90 -14.93
C ALA A 626 4.85 -18.22 -13.58
N PHE A 627 4.60 -16.91 -13.61
CA PHE A 627 4.44 -16.10 -12.41
C PHE A 627 3.12 -16.42 -11.69
N ASP A 628 2.02 -16.52 -12.43
CA ASP A 628 0.72 -16.87 -11.86
C ASP A 628 0.72 -18.29 -11.26
N LEU A 629 1.41 -19.26 -11.89
CA LEU A 629 1.56 -20.61 -11.33
C LEU A 629 2.43 -20.64 -10.06
N CYS A 630 3.46 -19.79 -9.96
CA CYS A 630 4.22 -19.57 -8.72
C CYS A 630 3.34 -18.96 -7.61
N VAL A 631 2.50 -17.99 -7.97
CA VAL A 631 1.53 -17.34 -7.06
C VAL A 631 0.50 -18.33 -6.54
N TYR A 632 -0.01 -19.23 -7.39
CA TYR A 632 -0.92 -20.27 -6.94
C TYR A 632 -0.21 -21.22 -5.98
N ALA A 633 0.99 -21.72 -6.30
CA ALA A 633 1.70 -22.59 -5.38
C ALA A 633 1.97 -21.93 -4.01
N GLU A 634 2.30 -20.64 -3.99
CA GLU A 634 2.40 -19.83 -2.76
C GLU A 634 1.08 -19.81 -1.98
N ALA A 635 -0.04 -19.57 -2.66
CA ALA A 635 -1.36 -19.61 -2.03
C ALA A 635 -1.71 -20.99 -1.46
N GLY A 636 -1.29 -22.06 -2.13
CA GLY A 636 -1.52 -23.45 -1.70
C GLY A 636 -0.71 -23.80 -0.47
N MET A 637 0.56 -23.37 -0.44
CA MET A 637 1.43 -23.47 0.72
C MET A 637 0.83 -22.71 1.91
N HIS A 638 0.41 -21.46 1.72
CA HIS A 638 -0.22 -20.65 2.77
C HIS A 638 -1.53 -21.29 3.28
N TYR A 639 -2.40 -21.75 2.39
CA TYR A 639 -3.66 -22.42 2.76
C TYR A 639 -3.46 -23.68 3.62
N LYS A 640 -2.34 -24.39 3.46
CA LYS A 640 -2.00 -25.56 4.27
C LYS A 640 -1.37 -25.20 5.63
N GLY A 641 -1.22 -23.91 5.94
CA GLY A 641 -0.59 -23.43 7.16
C GLY A 641 0.93 -23.36 7.07
N GLY A 642 1.49 -23.25 5.86
CA GLY A 642 2.93 -23.24 5.64
C GLY A 642 3.67 -22.10 6.37
N ASP A 643 3.05 -20.92 6.46
CA ASP A 643 3.61 -19.75 7.14
C ASP A 643 3.76 -19.94 8.67
N GLU A 644 2.97 -20.85 9.27
CA GLU A 644 2.94 -21.12 10.71
C GLU A 644 3.67 -22.43 11.07
N LEU A 645 4.40 -23.02 10.11
CA LEU A 645 5.10 -24.28 10.32
C LEU A 645 6.25 -24.13 11.33
N ASN A 646 6.21 -24.94 12.39
CA ASN A 646 7.38 -25.17 13.21
C ASN A 646 8.21 -26.32 12.61
N TRP A 647 9.36 -25.99 12.01
CA TRP A 647 10.26 -26.97 11.40
C TRP A 647 10.91 -27.94 12.39
N GLN A 648 10.91 -27.63 13.69
CA GLN A 648 11.37 -28.56 14.73
C GLN A 648 10.35 -29.65 15.06
N SER A 649 9.08 -29.43 14.70
CA SER A 649 7.99 -30.38 14.91
C SER A 649 6.97 -30.25 13.76
N PRO A 650 7.39 -30.59 12.52
CA PRO A 650 6.57 -30.39 11.35
C PRO A 650 5.39 -31.38 11.37
N PRO A 651 4.25 -31.03 10.76
CA PRO A 651 3.19 -31.99 10.52
C PRO A 651 3.69 -33.07 9.56
N GLY A 652 3.16 -34.28 9.66
CA GLY A 652 3.64 -35.43 8.89
C GLY A 652 3.66 -35.27 7.35
N TRP A 653 3.02 -34.25 6.78
CA TRP A 653 3.10 -33.96 5.34
C TRP A 653 4.28 -33.06 4.95
N ALA A 654 4.91 -32.38 5.91
CA ALA A 654 6.09 -31.52 5.76
C ALA A 654 7.33 -32.08 6.47
N ASP A 655 7.21 -33.29 7.04
CA ASP A 655 8.29 -33.96 7.75
C ASP A 655 9.39 -34.46 6.78
N GLU A 656 10.51 -34.90 7.33
CA GLU A 656 11.59 -35.55 6.59
C GLU A 656 11.06 -36.75 5.79
N TRP A 657 11.71 -37.06 4.67
CA TRP A 657 11.22 -38.08 3.73
C TRP A 657 10.95 -39.45 4.35
N GLN A 658 11.68 -39.81 5.41
CA GLN A 658 11.47 -41.06 6.14
C GLN A 658 10.12 -41.10 6.88
N PHE A 659 9.66 -39.97 7.40
CA PHE A 659 8.43 -39.86 8.21
C PHE A 659 7.29 -39.20 7.46
N ASN A 660 7.55 -38.70 6.25
CA ASN A 660 6.58 -37.97 5.46
C ASN A 660 5.46 -38.88 4.92
N ILE A 661 4.22 -38.58 5.27
CA ILE A 661 3.03 -39.38 4.89
C ILE A 661 2.75 -39.38 3.38
N ASN A 662 3.32 -38.43 2.63
CA ASN A 662 3.16 -38.32 1.18
C ASN A 662 4.29 -39.00 0.40
N VAL A 663 5.33 -39.48 1.09
CA VAL A 663 6.41 -40.27 0.49
C VAL A 663 6.05 -41.75 0.58
N VAL A 664 6.13 -42.46 -0.54
CA VAL A 664 5.83 -43.89 -0.65
C VAL A 664 6.83 -44.60 -1.56
N ASP A 665 6.97 -45.91 -1.43
CA ASP A 665 7.75 -46.71 -2.37
C ASP A 665 7.07 -46.75 -3.74
N ALA A 666 7.84 -46.62 -4.83
CA ALA A 666 7.29 -46.59 -6.20
C ALA A 666 6.46 -47.83 -6.58
N ASP A 667 6.80 -49.00 -6.02
CA ASP A 667 6.14 -50.27 -6.31
C ASP A 667 4.77 -50.45 -5.62
N GLN A 668 4.48 -49.62 -4.62
CA GLN A 668 3.16 -49.60 -4.00
C GLN A 668 2.24 -48.67 -4.81
N GLN A 669 1.33 -49.26 -5.59
CA GLN A 669 0.31 -48.47 -6.29
C GLN A 669 -0.38 -47.51 -5.31
N PRO A 670 -0.25 -46.19 -5.49
CA PRO A 670 -0.71 -45.24 -4.50
C PRO A 670 -2.24 -45.21 -4.47
N LYS A 671 -2.84 -45.78 -3.41
CA LYS A 671 -4.28 -45.64 -3.16
C LYS A 671 -4.57 -44.30 -2.49
N PHE A 672 -5.32 -43.45 -3.18
CA PHE A 672 -5.81 -42.16 -2.67
C PHE A 672 -7.09 -42.35 -1.84
N GLU A 673 -7.04 -43.17 -0.79
CA GLU A 673 -8.18 -43.37 0.10
C GLU A 673 -7.96 -42.65 1.42
N ARG A 674 -8.87 -41.75 1.75
CA ARG A 674 -8.96 -41.18 3.10
C ARG A 674 -9.31 -42.31 4.06
N LYS A 675 -8.36 -42.77 4.89
CA LYS A 675 -8.68 -43.68 5.99
C LYS A 675 -9.78 -43.01 6.83
N PRO A 676 -10.98 -43.60 6.97
CA PRO A 676 -12.00 -43.04 7.84
C PRO A 676 -11.40 -42.94 9.24
N ARG A 677 -11.36 -41.74 9.82
CA ARG A 677 -11.06 -41.60 11.24
C ARG A 677 -12.04 -42.50 11.97
N SER A 678 -11.53 -43.54 12.62
CA SER A 678 -12.28 -44.30 13.61
C SER A 678 -12.90 -43.26 14.54
N ARG A 679 -14.21 -43.08 14.46
CA ARG A 679 -14.93 -42.39 15.54
C ARG A 679 -14.65 -43.25 16.75
N TYR A 680 -13.81 -42.76 17.66
CA TYR A 680 -13.74 -43.30 19.00
C TYR A 680 -15.19 -43.35 19.48
N ARG A 681 -15.76 -44.55 19.53
CA ARG A 681 -16.97 -44.77 20.29
C ARG A 681 -16.52 -44.47 21.71
N HIS A 682 -16.86 -43.28 22.21
CA HIS A 682 -16.94 -43.09 23.64
C HIS A 682 -17.79 -44.26 24.13
N SER A 683 -17.15 -45.20 24.83
CA SER A 683 -17.86 -46.18 25.62
C SER A 683 -18.82 -45.38 26.47
N ARG A 684 -20.13 -45.56 26.27
CA ARG A 684 -21.11 -45.19 27.27
C ARG A 684 -20.65 -45.88 28.55
N GLY A 685 -20.14 -45.09 29.49
CA GLY A 685 -19.87 -45.57 30.83
C GLY A 685 -21.17 -46.12 31.39
N ILE A 686 -21.08 -47.15 32.20
CA ILE A 686 -22.22 -47.74 32.92
C ILE A 686 -22.81 -46.77 33.98
N TYR A 687 -22.36 -45.52 34.03
CA TYR A 687 -22.98 -44.43 34.78
C TYR A 687 -22.96 -43.15 33.94
N GLY A 688 -24.06 -42.87 33.21
CA GLY A 688 -24.30 -41.61 32.48
C GLY A 688 -24.60 -41.77 31.01
#